data_AF-A0A317XTZ3-F1
#
_entry.id   AF-A0A317XTZ3-F1
#
_cell.length_a   1.000
_cell.length_b   1.000
_cell.length_c   1.000
_cell.angle_alpha   90.00
_cell.angle_beta   90.00
_cell.angle_gamma   90.00
#
_symmetry.space_group_name_H-M   'P 1'
#
loop_
_entity.id
_entity.type
_entity.pdbx_description
1 polymer ?
#
loop_
_entity_poly.entity_id
_entity_poly.type
_entity_poly.pdbx_seq_one_letter_code
_entity_poly.pdbx_strand_id
1 'polypeptide(L)'
;MQAAYRLSQTTDGPPCQASCSAWWPRQTYELDPIRFNLKKSTPHSHHHLVFPPFHPLASFLHIPQQQKKMGVITHPCIQDGWFHERNSQWPGQAMSLQVQRILHHEKSLFQDVLVFESTTFGNVLVLDGVIQCTERDEFSYQEMIAHLPLASHPNPERVLVIGGGDGGVLREIVKHESVKEAVLCDIDEAVPRVSQKYLPKMAEGLNHPKSNVIIGDGFAFLKDPKNKASFDVIITDSSDPVGPAEVLFQQPYFALLKEALKPGGHISTQAESLWVHLSLIGELRRSTKELFPVADYAFTTIPTYPAGQIGFVVCSLDAQRNVRQPLREVPNCRYYNSEVHKAAFIVPEFARKVIEDGEPAPGRVIATGEGSSTPRAPKKVLLLGSGYVAKPFAEYVTRFSEYSLTVASAKLEHSQRLIEGLHNATAASVDVNDAAALSEIIKGHDVVVSLIPYIYHAAVIKAACEHKVNVVTTSYVSDAIRELESEIQKAGITVMNEIGLDPGLDHLYAVKAIDDVHAEGGKIKSFLSYCGGLPAPEAADNPLGYKFSWSSRGVLLALRNTAKFWQDGKELTVSGPELMAAAKSFYINPAFAFVAYPNRDSTPFKQWYNIPEAETVIRGTLRYQGFPEFILALVKLGFLDEEAKDFLAYDTKASWAEVTAQMVGAASASESDLIAAIKTKVSFSSAQEEETIIRGLRWLDLFNSKAPVTVRGTAAQEAAKVSGNPLDSLCATLEDKCAYAPGERDMVMLQHKFEIETANGEHKTLTSTLLDYGIPHGTSSMSKLVGLPCAVSTRLMLEGHPALTQVGILAPYSKEICDPIRLELEKEGIALVERYV
;
A
#
# COMPACT_ATOMS: atom_id res chain seq x y z
N MET A 1 13.66 48.06 46.08
CA MET A 1 12.81 49.07 45.39
C MET A 1 11.52 48.33 45.03
N GLN A 2 10.35 48.55 45.65
CA GLN A 2 9.51 49.78 45.67
C GLN A 2 9.29 50.31 44.25
N ALA A 3 8.08 50.55 43.73
CA ALA A 3 6.71 50.63 44.29
C ALA A 3 5.73 49.83 43.39
N ALA A 4 4.55 49.32 43.78
CA ALA A 4 3.45 49.77 44.65
C ALA A 4 2.55 50.88 44.05
N TYR A 5 1.33 50.52 43.61
CA TYR A 5 0.19 51.45 43.54
C TYR A 5 -1.15 50.79 43.92
N ARG A 6 -1.95 51.56 44.66
CA ARG A 6 -3.26 51.30 45.28
C ARG A 6 -4.02 52.65 45.32
N LEU A 7 -5.34 52.76 45.50
CA LEU A 7 -6.43 51.79 45.70
C LEU A 7 -7.75 52.49 45.30
N SER A 8 -8.73 51.79 44.71
CA SER A 8 -10.14 52.08 45.04
C SER A 8 -11.09 50.91 44.73
N GLN A 9 -11.98 50.66 45.69
CA GLN A 9 -13.09 49.71 45.64
C GLN A 9 -14.41 50.49 45.72
N THR A 10 -15.53 49.76 45.60
CA THR A 10 -16.84 49.83 46.31
C THR A 10 -18.02 49.91 45.35
N THR A 11 -19.17 49.28 45.57
CA THR A 11 -19.64 48.03 46.27
C THR A 11 -21.02 47.72 45.65
N ASP A 12 -21.55 46.50 45.61
CA ASP A 12 -22.47 45.85 46.57
C ASP A 12 -22.83 44.50 45.88
N GLY A 13 -22.81 43.28 46.45
CA GLY A 13 -23.54 42.76 47.60
C GLY A 13 -24.75 41.90 47.13
N PRO A 14 -25.18 40.78 47.77
CA PRO A 14 -24.60 39.99 48.88
C PRO A 14 -24.35 38.49 48.53
N PRO A 15 -23.74 37.68 49.43
CA PRO A 15 -23.46 36.25 49.21
C PRO A 15 -24.46 35.29 49.90
N CYS A 16 -24.53 34.03 49.46
CA CYS A 16 -25.09 32.92 50.24
C CYS A 16 -24.37 31.58 49.98
N GLN A 17 -24.10 30.86 51.06
CA GLN A 17 -23.58 29.48 51.07
C GLN A 17 -24.76 28.50 51.17
N ALA A 18 -24.66 27.31 50.54
CA ALA A 18 -25.25 26.07 51.08
C ALA A 18 -24.72 24.82 50.33
N SER A 19 -24.68 23.70 51.04
CA SER A 19 -24.18 22.39 50.63
C SER A 19 -25.27 21.41 50.19
N CYS A 20 -24.97 20.53 49.22
CA CYS A 20 -25.42 19.11 49.09
C CYS A 20 -24.54 18.47 47.99
N SER A 21 -23.71 17.42 48.17
CA SER A 21 -23.88 16.06 48.72
C SER A 21 -24.54 15.04 47.76
N ALA A 22 -23.76 14.05 47.29
CA ALA A 22 -24.13 12.96 46.36
C ALA A 22 -24.57 13.45 44.95
N TRP A 23 -24.44 12.73 43.84
CA TRP A 23 -24.57 11.29 43.59
C TRP A 23 -23.53 10.76 42.58
N TRP A 24 -22.75 9.74 42.95
CA TRP A 24 -22.26 8.72 42.01
C TRP A 24 -21.75 7.50 42.80
N PRO A 25 -22.32 6.29 42.64
CA PRO A 25 -21.79 5.11 43.32
C PRO A 25 -20.50 4.64 42.63
N ARG A 26 -19.37 4.74 43.34
CA ARG A 26 -18.17 3.93 43.01
C ARG A 26 -18.38 2.53 43.58
N GLN A 27 -18.55 1.52 42.72
CA GLN A 27 -18.35 0.12 43.14
C GLN A 27 -16.91 -0.29 42.84
N THR A 28 -16.12 -0.40 43.90
CA THR A 28 -14.86 -1.13 43.92
C THR A 28 -15.15 -2.62 44.06
N TYR A 29 -14.73 -3.43 43.09
CA TYR A 29 -14.75 -4.89 43.22
C TYR A 29 -13.44 -5.36 43.84
N GLU A 30 -13.48 -5.70 45.13
CA GLU A 30 -12.45 -6.53 45.75
C GLU A 30 -12.72 -8.01 45.43
N LEU A 31 -11.66 -8.75 45.10
CA LEU A 31 -11.70 -10.19 44.85
C LEU A 31 -11.38 -10.94 46.13
N ASP A 32 -12.24 -11.88 46.53
CA ASP A 32 -11.92 -12.85 47.58
C ASP A 32 -12.45 -14.26 47.19
N PRO A 33 -11.73 -15.37 47.47
CA PRO A 33 -11.89 -16.61 46.70
C PRO A 33 -12.85 -17.63 47.33
N ILE A 34 -13.79 -18.15 46.54
CA ILE A 34 -14.70 -19.23 46.97
C ILE A 34 -14.15 -20.60 46.56
N ARG A 35 -13.84 -21.42 47.56
CA ARG A 35 -13.50 -22.86 47.42
C ARG A 35 -14.76 -23.68 47.10
N PHE A 36 -14.68 -24.57 46.11
CA PHE A 36 -15.69 -25.63 45.93
C PHE A 36 -15.27 -26.93 46.63
N ASN A 37 -16.25 -27.57 47.26
CA ASN A 37 -16.05 -28.69 48.18
C ASN A 37 -16.56 -30.00 47.56
N LEU A 38 -15.76 -31.07 47.63
CA LEU A 38 -16.03 -32.38 46.98
C LEU A 38 -16.45 -33.45 47.99
N LYS A 39 -17.51 -34.21 47.67
CA LYS A 39 -17.98 -35.55 48.16
C LYS A 39 -19.53 -35.59 48.07
N LYS A 40 -20.24 -36.71 47.80
CA LYS A 40 -19.91 -38.11 47.47
C LYS A 40 -21.19 -38.83 47.01
N SER A 41 -21.15 -39.76 46.04
CA SER A 41 -21.91 -41.03 46.07
C SER A 41 -21.58 -41.95 44.88
N THR A 42 -21.60 -43.25 45.13
CA THR A 42 -21.43 -44.42 44.23
C THR A 42 -22.48 -45.48 44.67
N PRO A 43 -22.64 -46.72 44.10
CA PRO A 43 -21.93 -47.39 43.00
C PRO A 43 -22.77 -48.22 41.97
N HIS A 44 -22.09 -48.70 40.91
CA HIS A 44 -22.27 -49.96 40.11
C HIS A 44 -23.60 -50.39 39.43
N SER A 45 -23.50 -50.69 38.11
CA SER A 45 -23.54 -52.09 37.58
C SER A 45 -23.03 -52.19 36.12
N HIS A 46 -22.49 -53.35 35.72
CA HIS A 46 -21.88 -53.61 34.39
C HIS A 46 -22.89 -53.97 33.29
N HIS A 47 -22.53 -53.77 32.01
CA HIS A 47 -22.58 -54.82 30.97
C HIS A 47 -21.68 -54.48 29.75
N HIS A 48 -21.05 -55.51 29.17
CA HIS A 48 -20.25 -55.45 27.93
C HIS A 48 -21.08 -55.84 26.69
N LEU A 49 -20.71 -55.33 25.50
CA LEU A 49 -20.85 -55.90 24.14
C LEU A 49 -20.21 -54.89 23.16
N VAL A 50 -18.96 -55.05 22.71
CA VAL A 50 -18.48 -55.83 21.54
C VAL A 50 -19.14 -55.43 20.21
N PHE A 51 -18.37 -54.76 19.35
CA PHE A 51 -18.71 -54.46 17.94
C PHE A 51 -18.05 -55.45 16.98
N PRO A 52 -18.74 -55.92 15.91
CA PRO A 52 -18.13 -56.58 14.76
C PRO A 52 -17.92 -55.59 13.57
N PRO A 53 -16.95 -55.83 12.68
CA PRO A 53 -16.70 -55.01 11.49
C PRO A 53 -17.55 -55.45 10.29
N PHE A 54 -17.81 -54.54 9.34
CA PHE A 54 -18.44 -54.85 8.05
C PHE A 54 -17.54 -54.47 6.86
N HIS A 55 -17.31 -55.45 5.98
CA HIS A 55 -16.73 -55.25 4.64
C HIS A 55 -17.83 -54.86 3.63
N PRO A 56 -17.47 -54.26 2.46
CA PRO A 56 -18.44 -53.68 1.55
C PRO A 56 -18.95 -54.66 0.49
N LEU A 57 -20.20 -54.47 0.05
CA LEU A 57 -20.72 -55.00 -1.20
C LEU A 57 -21.47 -53.89 -1.94
N ALA A 58 -21.15 -53.71 -3.22
CA ALA A 58 -21.80 -52.75 -4.09
C ALA A 58 -22.87 -53.43 -4.95
N SER A 59 -24.05 -52.81 -5.10
CA SER A 59 -24.88 -52.94 -6.31
C SER A 59 -26.03 -51.91 -6.37
N PHE A 60 -26.08 -51.20 -7.50
CA PHE A 60 -27.27 -50.63 -8.16
C PHE A 60 -28.43 -50.04 -7.34
N LEU A 61 -28.54 -48.71 -7.38
CA LEU A 61 -29.79 -48.03 -7.76
C LEU A 61 -29.44 -46.78 -8.60
N HIS A 62 -29.90 -46.75 -9.85
CA HIS A 62 -29.57 -45.70 -10.82
C HIS A 62 -30.67 -44.62 -10.79
N ILE A 63 -30.40 -43.50 -10.10
CA ILE A 63 -31.25 -42.31 -10.13
C ILE A 63 -30.47 -41.21 -10.87
N PRO A 64 -31.00 -40.59 -11.94
CA PRO A 64 -30.27 -39.58 -12.70
C PRO A 64 -30.20 -38.25 -11.93
N GLN A 65 -29.23 -38.14 -11.03
CA GLN A 65 -28.82 -36.86 -10.47
C GLN A 65 -28.09 -36.04 -11.54
N GLN A 66 -28.82 -35.16 -12.23
CA GLN A 66 -28.22 -33.90 -12.69
C GLN A 66 -28.02 -32.97 -11.48
N GLN A 67 -27.13 -33.36 -10.56
CA GLN A 67 -26.52 -32.38 -9.67
C GLN A 67 -25.64 -31.48 -10.54
N LYS A 68 -26.14 -30.29 -10.88
CA LYS A 68 -25.26 -29.16 -11.20
C LYS A 68 -24.25 -29.08 -10.05
N LYS A 69 -22.96 -29.23 -10.36
CA LYS A 69 -21.89 -28.82 -9.44
C LYS A 69 -22.11 -27.32 -9.16
N MET A 70 -22.73 -26.97 -8.04
CA MET A 70 -22.57 -25.63 -7.51
C MET A 70 -21.11 -25.55 -7.07
N GLY A 71 -20.30 -24.81 -7.83
CA GLY A 71 -18.98 -24.43 -7.38
C GLY A 71 -19.12 -23.68 -6.07
N VAL A 72 -18.16 -23.86 -5.16
CA VAL A 72 -18.04 -22.96 -4.01
C VAL A 72 -17.75 -21.58 -4.59
N ILE A 73 -18.68 -20.63 -4.39
CA ILE A 73 -18.44 -19.24 -4.76
C ILE A 73 -17.42 -18.69 -3.75
N THR A 74 -16.38 -18.06 -4.26
CA THR A 74 -15.28 -17.48 -3.48
C THR A 74 -15.01 -16.06 -3.97
N HIS A 75 -14.65 -15.14 -3.06
CA HIS A 75 -14.33 -13.77 -3.42
C HIS A 75 -13.02 -13.33 -2.74
N PRO A 76 -12.10 -12.60 -3.41
CA PRO A 76 -10.81 -12.22 -2.83
C PRO A 76 -10.88 -11.40 -1.53
N CYS A 77 -11.95 -10.60 -1.34
CA CYS A 77 -12.19 -9.82 -0.13
C CYS A 77 -12.74 -10.64 1.04
N ILE A 78 -13.03 -11.94 0.83
CA ILE A 78 -13.52 -12.87 1.87
C ILE A 78 -12.41 -13.86 2.23
N GLN A 79 -11.83 -13.67 3.41
CA GLN A 79 -10.69 -14.45 3.93
C GLN A 79 -11.04 -14.99 5.31
N ASP A 80 -10.76 -16.26 5.59
CA ASP A 80 -11.06 -16.95 6.85
C ASP A 80 -12.52 -16.80 7.36
N GLY A 81 -13.48 -16.64 6.44
CA GLY A 81 -14.90 -16.43 6.74
C GLY A 81 -15.30 -14.99 7.05
N TRP A 82 -14.41 -14.02 6.84
CA TRP A 82 -14.65 -12.59 7.04
C TRP A 82 -14.52 -11.82 5.73
N PHE A 83 -15.53 -11.01 5.43
CA PHE A 83 -15.42 -9.97 4.42
C PHE A 83 -14.65 -8.78 5.02
N HIS A 84 -13.65 -8.28 4.30
CA HIS A 84 -12.86 -7.12 4.69
C HIS A 84 -12.97 -6.01 3.64
N GLU A 85 -13.68 -4.94 4.00
CA GLU A 85 -13.69 -3.70 3.23
C GLU A 85 -12.41 -2.91 3.51
N ARG A 86 -11.61 -2.69 2.47
CA ARG A 86 -10.36 -1.90 2.53
C ARG A 86 -10.30 -1.02 1.29
N ASN A 87 -10.25 0.29 1.48
CA ASN A 87 -10.19 1.28 0.40
C ASN A 87 -9.05 2.28 0.66
N SER A 88 -8.44 2.80 -0.40
CA SER A 88 -7.41 3.84 -0.32
C SER A 88 -7.94 5.19 0.17
N GLN A 89 -9.26 5.42 0.11
CA GLN A 89 -9.91 6.64 0.62
C GLN A 89 -9.92 6.72 2.16
N TRP A 90 -10.00 5.60 2.89
CA TRP A 90 -9.88 5.52 4.35
C TRP A 90 -8.63 4.74 4.80
N PRO A 91 -7.41 5.24 4.51
CA PRO A 91 -6.18 4.47 4.67
C PRO A 91 -5.90 4.16 6.15
N GLY A 92 -5.65 2.88 6.43
CA GLY A 92 -5.42 2.38 7.80
C GLY A 92 -6.69 2.04 8.58
N GLN A 93 -7.86 2.14 7.97
CA GLN A 93 -9.13 1.66 8.51
C GLN A 93 -9.68 0.52 7.64
N ALA A 94 -10.46 -0.37 8.24
CA ALA A 94 -11.17 -1.43 7.52
C ALA A 94 -12.48 -1.76 8.25
N MET A 95 -13.57 -1.89 7.52
CA MET A 95 -14.81 -2.47 8.04
C MET A 95 -14.79 -3.98 7.76
N SER A 96 -15.35 -4.79 8.67
CA SER A 96 -15.29 -6.25 8.53
C SER A 96 -16.54 -6.93 9.05
N LEU A 97 -17.13 -7.77 8.22
CA LEU A 97 -18.36 -8.51 8.52
C LEU A 97 -18.12 -10.01 8.35
N GLN A 98 -18.51 -10.80 9.34
CA GLN A 98 -18.45 -12.25 9.23
C GLN A 98 -19.49 -12.76 8.23
N VAL A 99 -19.05 -13.60 7.30
CA VAL A 99 -19.85 -14.12 6.18
C VAL A 99 -20.45 -15.46 6.56
N GLN A 100 -21.77 -15.58 6.47
CA GLN A 100 -22.50 -16.83 6.61
C GLN A 100 -22.42 -17.66 5.31
N ARG A 101 -22.59 -17.00 4.15
CA ARG A 101 -22.38 -17.55 2.80
C ARG A 101 -22.42 -16.45 1.73
N ILE A 102 -21.77 -16.68 0.60
CA ILE A 102 -21.95 -15.85 -0.61
C ILE A 102 -23.25 -16.28 -1.31
N LEU A 103 -24.09 -15.31 -1.67
CA LEU A 103 -25.39 -15.50 -2.36
C LEU A 103 -25.29 -15.24 -3.85
N HIS A 104 -24.38 -14.35 -4.26
CA HIS A 104 -24.15 -13.94 -5.63
C HIS A 104 -22.75 -13.37 -5.82
N HIS A 105 -22.14 -13.66 -6.96
CA HIS A 105 -20.96 -12.96 -7.45
C HIS A 105 -21.00 -12.96 -8.97
N GLU A 106 -20.93 -11.78 -9.58
CA GLU A 106 -20.74 -11.60 -11.02
C GLU A 106 -19.92 -10.33 -11.29
N LYS A 107 -19.22 -10.28 -12.43
CA LYS A 107 -18.59 -9.05 -12.90
C LYS A 107 -19.43 -8.48 -14.03
N SER A 108 -19.97 -7.29 -13.83
CA SER A 108 -20.83 -6.60 -14.81
C SER A 108 -19.97 -5.95 -15.90
N LEU A 109 -20.60 -5.13 -16.76
CA LEU A 109 -19.87 -4.28 -17.70
C LEU A 109 -19.11 -3.14 -17.01
N PHE A 110 -19.43 -2.84 -15.75
CA PHE A 110 -18.95 -1.66 -15.02
C PHE A 110 -18.12 -2.00 -13.78
N GLN A 111 -18.50 -3.03 -13.02
CA GLN A 111 -17.94 -3.29 -11.67
C GLN A 111 -18.05 -4.78 -11.26
N ASP A 112 -17.35 -5.16 -10.19
CA ASP A 112 -17.57 -6.43 -9.48
C ASP A 112 -18.78 -6.33 -8.55
N VAL A 113 -19.74 -7.25 -8.69
CA VAL A 113 -21.01 -7.26 -7.94
C VAL A 113 -21.05 -8.49 -7.03
N LEU A 114 -20.96 -8.27 -5.73
CA LEU A 114 -20.98 -9.30 -4.69
C LEU A 114 -22.21 -9.11 -3.79
N VAL A 115 -22.92 -10.20 -3.51
CA VAL A 115 -23.92 -10.25 -2.43
C VAL A 115 -23.62 -11.41 -1.51
N PHE A 116 -23.55 -11.15 -0.21
CA PHE A 116 -23.37 -12.17 0.81
C PHE A 116 -24.36 -12.01 1.97
N GLU A 117 -24.62 -13.12 2.65
CA GLU A 117 -25.38 -13.14 3.91
C GLU A 117 -24.40 -12.94 5.06
N SER A 118 -24.55 -11.86 5.83
CA SER A 118 -23.80 -11.59 7.05
C SER A 118 -24.41 -12.33 8.24
N THR A 119 -23.59 -12.76 9.20
CA THR A 119 -24.08 -13.37 10.46
C THR A 119 -24.93 -12.43 11.31
N THR A 120 -24.83 -11.10 11.13
CA THR A 120 -25.52 -10.11 11.99
C THR A 120 -26.04 -8.85 11.29
N PHE A 121 -25.84 -8.69 9.97
CA PHE A 121 -26.30 -7.52 9.19
C PHE A 121 -27.34 -7.86 8.10
N GLY A 122 -27.76 -9.12 8.00
CA GLY A 122 -28.64 -9.59 6.92
C GLY A 122 -27.88 -9.71 5.61
N ASN A 123 -28.55 -9.52 4.48
CA ASN A 123 -27.89 -9.48 3.18
C ASN A 123 -27.14 -8.15 2.99
N VAL A 124 -25.97 -8.23 2.36
CA VAL A 124 -25.05 -7.12 2.13
C VAL A 124 -24.77 -7.02 0.63
N LEU A 125 -24.98 -5.84 0.02
CA LEU A 125 -24.52 -5.55 -1.33
C LEU A 125 -23.13 -4.92 -1.27
N VAL A 126 -22.22 -5.45 -2.07
CA VAL A 126 -20.86 -4.95 -2.23
C VAL A 126 -20.60 -4.70 -3.72
N LEU A 127 -20.10 -3.52 -4.05
CA LEU A 127 -19.63 -3.16 -5.39
C LEU A 127 -18.13 -2.82 -5.31
N ASP A 128 -17.32 -3.43 -6.18
CA ASP A 128 -15.85 -3.29 -6.22
C ASP A 128 -15.13 -3.42 -4.85
N GLY A 129 -15.70 -4.22 -3.93
CA GLY A 129 -15.14 -4.46 -2.60
C GLY A 129 -15.57 -3.47 -1.51
N VAL A 130 -16.50 -2.55 -1.78
CA VAL A 130 -17.09 -1.61 -0.81
C VAL A 130 -18.56 -1.91 -0.57
N ILE A 131 -19.00 -1.93 0.70
CA ILE A 131 -20.40 -2.09 1.11
C ILE A 131 -21.22 -0.89 0.63
N GLN A 132 -22.22 -1.16 -0.20
CA GLN A 132 -23.18 -0.14 -0.64
C GLN A 132 -24.42 -0.10 0.26
N CYS A 133 -24.79 -1.23 0.88
CA CYS A 133 -25.87 -1.28 1.86
C CYS A 133 -25.88 -2.60 2.65
N THR A 134 -26.56 -2.57 3.80
CA THR A 134 -27.00 -3.79 4.51
C THR A 134 -28.47 -3.67 4.90
N GLU A 135 -29.20 -4.80 4.93
CA GLU A 135 -30.61 -4.81 5.38
C GLU A 135 -30.80 -4.29 6.82
N ARG A 136 -29.74 -4.30 7.63
CA ARG A 136 -29.81 -3.84 9.03
C ARG A 136 -29.90 -2.33 9.14
N ASP A 137 -29.15 -1.57 8.36
CA ASP A 137 -28.92 -0.12 8.55
C ASP A 137 -29.13 0.79 7.32
N GLU A 138 -29.43 0.26 6.13
CA GLU A 138 -29.71 1.03 4.90
C GLU A 138 -30.67 2.23 5.10
N PHE A 139 -31.69 2.03 5.94
CA PHE A 139 -32.75 3.01 6.16
C PHE A 139 -32.24 4.38 6.64
N SER A 140 -31.11 4.43 7.34
CA SER A 140 -30.51 5.69 7.80
C SER A 140 -29.97 6.53 6.64
N TYR A 141 -29.41 5.88 5.62
CA TYR A 141 -28.96 6.53 4.40
C TYR A 141 -30.15 6.94 3.54
N GLN A 142 -30.99 5.96 3.19
CA GLN A 142 -32.07 6.09 2.21
C GLN A 142 -33.10 7.15 2.62
N GLU A 143 -33.51 7.16 3.89
CA GLU A 143 -34.45 8.17 4.41
C GLU A 143 -33.84 9.57 4.40
N MET A 144 -32.56 9.71 4.76
CA MET A 144 -31.92 11.04 4.87
C MET A 144 -31.64 11.65 3.51
N ILE A 145 -31.03 10.91 2.57
CA ILE A 145 -30.70 11.46 1.25
C ILE A 145 -31.95 11.88 0.47
N ALA A 146 -33.05 11.15 0.63
CA ALA A 146 -34.33 11.45 0.00
C ALA A 146 -35.13 12.55 0.73
N HIS A 147 -35.27 12.49 2.05
CA HIS A 147 -36.22 13.36 2.77
C HIS A 147 -35.67 14.76 3.06
N LEU A 148 -34.35 14.96 3.14
CA LEU A 148 -33.75 16.30 3.28
C LEU A 148 -34.21 17.28 2.17
N PRO A 149 -34.04 16.98 0.87
CA PRO A 149 -34.50 17.88 -0.21
C PRO A 149 -36.03 17.87 -0.36
N LEU A 150 -36.70 16.72 -0.20
CA LEU A 150 -38.15 16.61 -0.43
C LEU A 150 -38.98 17.33 0.65
N ALA A 151 -38.58 17.24 1.91
CA ALA A 151 -39.32 17.85 3.00
C ALA A 151 -39.14 19.37 3.06
N SER A 152 -37.97 19.89 2.68
CA SER A 152 -37.71 21.35 2.61
C SER A 152 -38.28 22.00 1.35
N HIS A 153 -38.54 21.24 0.28
CA HIS A 153 -39.19 21.72 -0.94
C HIS A 153 -40.69 22.01 -0.73
N PRO A 154 -41.26 23.12 -1.27
CA PRO A 154 -42.67 23.47 -1.08
C PRO A 154 -43.68 22.45 -1.62
N ASN A 155 -43.45 21.90 -2.81
CA ASN A 155 -44.35 20.92 -3.45
C ASN A 155 -43.59 20.08 -4.49
N PRO A 156 -42.81 19.05 -4.09
CA PRO A 156 -42.08 18.22 -5.05
C PRO A 156 -43.05 17.27 -5.76
N GLU A 157 -43.10 17.32 -7.09
CA GLU A 157 -44.00 16.49 -7.91
C GLU A 157 -43.26 15.50 -8.81
N ARG A 158 -42.13 15.91 -9.40
CA ARG A 158 -41.32 15.09 -10.30
C ARG A 158 -39.88 15.04 -9.80
N VAL A 159 -39.44 13.85 -9.44
CA VAL A 159 -38.14 13.60 -8.79
C VAL A 159 -37.25 12.76 -9.70
N LEU A 160 -35.96 13.05 -9.73
CA LEU A 160 -34.95 12.23 -10.42
C LEU A 160 -33.98 11.65 -9.38
N VAL A 161 -33.58 10.39 -9.59
CA VAL A 161 -32.44 9.74 -8.94
C VAL A 161 -31.42 9.40 -10.04
N ILE A 162 -30.18 9.82 -9.86
CA ILE A 162 -29.04 9.35 -10.65
C ILE A 162 -28.28 8.34 -9.79
N GLY A 163 -28.12 7.12 -10.31
CA GLY A 163 -27.71 5.95 -9.53
C GLY A 163 -28.83 5.41 -8.65
N GLY A 164 -28.52 4.97 -7.44
CA GLY A 164 -29.47 4.41 -6.47
C GLY A 164 -30.18 3.14 -6.93
N GLY A 165 -29.57 2.39 -7.86
CA GLY A 165 -30.16 1.22 -8.51
C GLY A 165 -30.60 0.11 -7.54
N ASP A 166 -30.18 0.14 -6.28
CA ASP A 166 -30.66 -0.76 -5.24
C ASP A 166 -32.16 -0.57 -4.91
N GLY A 167 -32.71 0.63 -5.19
CA GLY A 167 -34.13 0.96 -5.09
C GLY A 167 -34.57 1.63 -3.79
N GLY A 168 -33.69 1.75 -2.79
CA GLY A 168 -34.01 2.36 -1.50
C GLY A 168 -34.48 3.81 -1.61
N VAL A 169 -33.79 4.66 -2.39
CA VAL A 169 -34.18 6.07 -2.57
C VAL A 169 -35.59 6.18 -3.17
N LEU A 170 -35.92 5.33 -4.14
CA LEU A 170 -37.27 5.31 -4.73
C LEU A 170 -38.34 4.93 -3.70
N ARG A 171 -38.08 3.94 -2.83
CA ARG A 171 -38.99 3.55 -1.73
C ARG A 171 -39.31 4.74 -0.82
N GLU A 172 -38.31 5.60 -0.58
CA GLU A 172 -38.44 6.78 0.26
C GLU A 172 -39.10 7.97 -0.46
N ILE A 173 -38.80 8.20 -1.74
CA ILE A 173 -39.45 9.24 -2.55
C ILE A 173 -40.97 9.02 -2.61
N VAL A 174 -41.43 7.80 -2.84
CA VAL A 174 -42.86 7.53 -3.10
C VAL A 174 -43.76 7.66 -1.86
N LYS A 175 -43.18 7.79 -0.65
CA LYS A 175 -43.90 8.14 0.59
C LYS A 175 -44.47 9.56 0.57
N HIS A 176 -43.96 10.45 -0.29
CA HIS A 176 -44.45 11.82 -0.41
C HIS A 176 -45.69 11.89 -1.30
N GLU A 177 -46.84 12.27 -0.73
CA GLU A 177 -48.12 12.33 -1.47
C GLU A 177 -48.07 13.25 -2.69
N SER A 178 -47.33 14.36 -2.62
CA SER A 178 -47.19 15.33 -3.72
C SER A 178 -46.44 14.77 -4.93
N VAL A 179 -45.60 13.75 -4.74
CA VAL A 179 -44.82 13.15 -5.85
C VAL A 179 -45.76 12.38 -6.77
N LYS A 180 -45.70 12.69 -8.06
CA LYS A 180 -46.45 12.08 -9.16
C LYS A 180 -45.60 11.13 -9.97
N GLU A 181 -44.30 11.43 -10.14
CA GLU A 181 -43.33 10.62 -10.89
C GLU A 181 -41.97 10.65 -10.19
N ALA A 182 -41.35 9.48 -10.04
CA ALA A 182 -39.99 9.30 -9.56
C ALA A 182 -39.19 8.55 -10.64
N VAL A 183 -38.26 9.24 -11.29
CA VAL A 183 -37.41 8.66 -12.33
C VAL A 183 -36.09 8.21 -11.69
N LEU A 184 -35.61 7.03 -12.02
CA LEU A 184 -34.28 6.55 -11.66
C LEU A 184 -33.48 6.25 -12.92
N CYS A 185 -32.24 6.72 -12.99
CA CYS A 185 -31.30 6.44 -14.08
C CYS A 185 -30.03 5.84 -13.50
N ASP A 186 -29.85 4.52 -13.67
CA ASP A 186 -28.65 3.79 -13.26
C ASP A 186 -27.94 3.20 -14.49
N ILE A 187 -26.61 3.21 -14.49
CA ILE A 187 -25.82 2.77 -15.63
C ILE A 187 -25.70 1.24 -15.70
N ASP A 188 -25.78 0.53 -14.56
CA ASP A 188 -25.52 -0.91 -14.46
C ASP A 188 -26.80 -1.69 -14.14
N GLU A 189 -27.33 -2.39 -15.16
CA GLU A 189 -28.49 -3.28 -15.04
C GLU A 189 -28.35 -4.32 -13.91
N ALA A 190 -27.11 -4.72 -13.58
CA ALA A 190 -26.88 -5.68 -12.52
C ALA A 190 -27.38 -5.18 -11.17
N VAL A 191 -27.24 -3.88 -10.85
CA VAL A 191 -27.56 -3.36 -9.51
C VAL A 191 -29.07 -3.45 -9.22
N PRO A 192 -30.00 -2.97 -10.08
CA PRO A 192 -31.44 -3.19 -9.88
C PRO A 192 -31.87 -4.66 -9.91
N ARG A 193 -31.30 -5.47 -10.80
CA ARG A 193 -31.66 -6.90 -10.93
C ARG A 193 -31.24 -7.72 -9.71
N VAL A 194 -30.02 -7.52 -9.24
CA VAL A 194 -29.45 -8.21 -8.08
C VAL A 194 -30.17 -7.75 -6.81
N SER A 195 -30.43 -6.45 -6.66
CA SER A 195 -31.11 -5.91 -5.48
C SER A 195 -32.57 -6.37 -5.38
N GLN A 196 -33.33 -6.42 -6.48
CA GLN A 196 -34.68 -7.02 -6.46
C GLN A 196 -34.69 -8.50 -6.03
N LYS A 197 -33.63 -9.24 -6.34
CA LYS A 197 -33.53 -10.68 -6.04
C LYS A 197 -33.10 -10.97 -4.60
N TYR A 198 -32.16 -10.20 -4.06
CA TYR A 198 -31.53 -10.49 -2.76
C TYR A 198 -31.83 -9.47 -1.66
N LEU A 199 -32.36 -8.29 -2.01
CA LEU A 199 -32.70 -7.19 -1.08
C LEU A 199 -34.14 -6.67 -1.32
N PRO A 200 -35.16 -7.55 -1.42
CA PRO A 200 -36.48 -7.21 -1.99
C PRO A 200 -37.26 -6.14 -1.21
N LYS A 201 -36.98 -5.92 0.09
CA LYS A 201 -37.62 -4.87 0.92
C LYS A 201 -37.03 -3.48 0.71
N MET A 202 -35.81 -3.40 0.17
CA MET A 202 -35.18 -2.13 -0.19
C MET A 202 -35.54 -1.80 -1.65
N ALA A 203 -35.44 -2.81 -2.51
CA ALA A 203 -35.75 -2.76 -3.93
C ALA A 203 -37.25 -2.58 -4.27
N GLU A 204 -38.17 -2.53 -3.30
CA GLU A 204 -39.62 -2.38 -3.56
C GLU A 204 -39.97 -1.07 -4.30
N GLY A 205 -39.17 -0.02 -4.11
CA GLY A 205 -39.30 1.26 -4.80
C GLY A 205 -39.18 1.17 -6.33
N LEU A 206 -38.43 0.19 -6.86
CA LEU A 206 -38.23 -0.02 -8.30
C LEU A 206 -39.52 -0.45 -9.02
N ASN A 207 -40.45 -1.08 -8.30
CA ASN A 207 -41.70 -1.63 -8.85
C ASN A 207 -42.94 -0.79 -8.51
N HIS A 208 -42.78 0.37 -7.87
CA HIS A 208 -43.90 1.21 -7.46
C HIS A 208 -44.55 1.92 -8.67
N PRO A 209 -45.89 2.09 -8.76
CA PRO A 209 -46.55 2.67 -9.94
C PRO A 209 -46.20 4.13 -10.29
N LYS A 210 -45.55 4.86 -9.37
CA LYS A 210 -45.00 6.21 -9.61
C LYS A 210 -43.54 6.18 -10.11
N SER A 211 -42.89 5.02 -10.09
CA SER A 211 -41.46 4.87 -10.40
C SER A 211 -41.26 4.55 -11.88
N ASN A 212 -40.19 5.11 -12.46
CA ASN A 212 -39.76 4.85 -13.83
C ASN A 212 -38.25 4.59 -13.83
N VAL A 213 -37.85 3.32 -14.03
CA VAL A 213 -36.45 2.88 -13.99
C VAL A 213 -35.88 2.87 -15.42
N ILE A 214 -34.79 3.59 -15.61
CA ILE A 214 -34.07 3.73 -16.86
C ILE A 214 -32.67 3.17 -16.66
N ILE A 215 -32.27 2.21 -17.49
CA ILE A 215 -30.88 1.75 -17.54
C ILE A 215 -30.14 2.62 -18.56
N GLY A 216 -29.19 3.43 -18.09
CA GLY A 216 -28.42 4.36 -18.93
C GLY A 216 -27.53 5.33 -18.14
N ASP A 217 -26.62 5.97 -18.87
CA ASP A 217 -25.69 6.98 -18.35
C ASP A 217 -26.44 8.26 -17.90
N GLY A 218 -26.29 8.60 -16.62
CA GLY A 218 -26.87 9.82 -16.02
C GLY A 218 -26.38 11.12 -16.66
N PHE A 219 -25.14 11.20 -17.16
CA PHE A 219 -24.67 12.36 -17.92
C PHE A 219 -25.38 12.50 -19.26
N ALA A 220 -25.57 11.38 -19.98
CA ALA A 220 -26.33 11.37 -21.23
C ALA A 220 -27.80 11.75 -20.97
N PHE A 221 -28.40 11.25 -19.89
CA PHE A 221 -29.76 11.58 -19.47
C PHE A 221 -29.91 13.08 -19.16
N LEU A 222 -29.05 13.67 -18.34
CA LEU A 222 -29.10 15.09 -17.97
C LEU A 222 -28.83 16.02 -19.17
N LYS A 223 -28.08 15.56 -20.18
CA LYS A 223 -27.80 16.33 -21.41
C LYS A 223 -28.94 16.30 -22.43
N ASP A 224 -29.92 15.38 -22.36
CA ASP A 224 -31.08 15.38 -23.26
C ASP A 224 -31.88 16.70 -23.07
N PRO A 225 -32.09 17.51 -24.13
CA PRO A 225 -32.87 18.74 -24.06
C PRO A 225 -34.27 18.59 -23.43
N LYS A 226 -34.87 17.39 -23.47
CA LYS A 226 -36.18 17.09 -22.85
C LYS A 226 -36.16 17.10 -21.33
N ASN A 227 -34.99 16.94 -20.71
CA ASN A 227 -34.83 16.86 -19.25
C ASN A 227 -34.46 18.21 -18.62
N LYS A 228 -34.24 19.27 -19.41
CA LYS A 228 -33.99 20.62 -18.90
C LYS A 228 -35.23 21.18 -18.20
N ALA A 229 -35.02 21.89 -17.10
CA ALA A 229 -36.05 22.52 -16.27
C ALA A 229 -37.28 21.63 -15.96
N SER A 230 -37.05 20.32 -15.77
CA SER A 230 -38.10 19.29 -15.76
C SER A 230 -38.29 18.57 -14.42
N PHE A 231 -37.41 18.77 -13.44
CA PHE A 231 -37.48 18.11 -12.13
C PHE A 231 -37.60 19.12 -10.99
N ASP A 232 -38.42 18.80 -9.97
CA ASP A 232 -38.54 19.62 -8.76
C ASP A 232 -37.42 19.28 -7.75
N VAL A 233 -37.02 18.01 -7.71
CA VAL A 233 -35.89 17.52 -6.90
C VAL A 233 -35.04 16.55 -7.71
N ILE A 234 -33.71 16.63 -7.58
CA ILE A 234 -32.78 15.63 -8.12
C ILE A 234 -31.90 15.09 -6.98
N ILE A 235 -31.80 13.78 -6.87
CA ILE A 235 -30.95 13.07 -5.92
C ILE A 235 -29.83 12.37 -6.70
N THR A 236 -28.59 12.51 -6.23
CA THR A 236 -27.44 11.76 -6.74
C THR A 236 -27.02 10.77 -5.66
N ASP A 237 -27.26 9.50 -5.94
CA ASP A 237 -26.95 8.37 -5.08
C ASP A 237 -25.98 7.45 -5.83
N SER A 238 -24.69 7.64 -5.59
CA SER A 238 -23.61 7.03 -6.37
C SER A 238 -22.60 6.34 -5.48
N SER A 239 -21.81 5.43 -6.06
CA SER A 239 -20.62 4.93 -5.39
C SER A 239 -19.63 6.05 -5.05
N ASP A 240 -18.70 5.73 -4.14
CA ASP A 240 -17.66 6.64 -3.64
C ASP A 240 -16.82 7.23 -4.79
N PRO A 241 -16.19 8.41 -4.62
CA PRO A 241 -15.46 9.13 -5.68
C PRO A 241 -14.13 8.46 -6.08
N VAL A 242 -14.22 7.29 -6.72
CA VAL A 242 -13.11 6.50 -7.26
C VAL A 242 -13.40 6.17 -8.73
N GLY A 243 -12.40 6.34 -9.59
CA GLY A 243 -12.51 5.96 -11.00
C GLY A 243 -13.66 6.70 -11.72
N PRO A 244 -14.56 6.00 -12.44
CA PRO A 244 -15.64 6.66 -13.19
C PRO A 244 -16.60 7.51 -12.36
N ALA A 245 -16.72 7.30 -11.04
CA ALA A 245 -17.61 8.06 -10.18
C ALA A 245 -17.08 9.47 -9.84
N GLU A 246 -15.77 9.70 -9.91
CA GLU A 246 -15.12 10.96 -9.51
C GLU A 246 -15.73 12.19 -10.20
N VAL A 247 -16.12 12.08 -11.47
CA VAL A 247 -16.71 13.18 -12.26
C VAL A 247 -18.09 13.64 -11.74
N LEU A 248 -18.79 12.82 -10.95
CA LEU A 248 -20.07 13.19 -10.30
C LEU A 248 -19.86 14.19 -9.15
N PHE A 249 -18.64 14.33 -8.67
CA PHE A 249 -18.29 15.24 -7.57
C PHE A 249 -17.69 16.57 -8.07
N GLN A 250 -17.63 16.77 -9.40
CA GLN A 250 -17.01 17.95 -10.02
C GLN A 250 -18.05 19.00 -10.46
N GLN A 251 -17.65 20.28 -10.45
CA GLN A 251 -18.51 21.42 -10.82
C GLN A 251 -19.30 21.27 -12.14
N PRO A 252 -18.77 20.67 -13.23
CA PRO A 252 -19.53 20.47 -14.47
C PRO A 252 -20.77 19.58 -14.31
N TYR A 253 -20.75 18.61 -13.38
CA TYR A 253 -21.92 17.77 -13.11
C TYR A 253 -23.01 18.56 -12.37
N PHE A 254 -22.63 19.34 -11.35
CA PHE A 254 -23.57 20.23 -10.65
C PHE A 254 -24.20 21.29 -11.56
N ALA A 255 -23.52 21.73 -12.61
CA ALA A 255 -24.09 22.60 -13.64
C ALA A 255 -25.20 21.89 -14.45
N LEU A 256 -25.01 20.61 -14.80
CA LEU A 256 -26.05 19.81 -15.46
C LEU A 256 -27.27 19.58 -14.55
N LEU A 257 -27.05 19.30 -13.26
CA LEU A 257 -28.13 19.21 -12.27
C LEU A 257 -28.94 20.53 -12.23
N LYS A 258 -28.25 21.67 -12.15
CA LYS A 258 -28.87 23.00 -12.15
C LYS A 258 -29.71 23.27 -13.41
N GLU A 259 -29.27 22.83 -14.58
CA GLU A 259 -30.05 22.97 -15.83
C GLU A 259 -31.28 22.07 -15.90
N ALA A 260 -31.27 20.91 -15.23
CA ALA A 260 -32.38 19.96 -15.18
C ALA A 260 -33.50 20.35 -14.19
N LEU A 261 -33.20 21.22 -13.22
CA LEU A 261 -34.15 21.68 -12.20
C LEU A 261 -35.12 22.76 -12.71
N LYS A 262 -36.38 22.62 -12.29
CA LYS A 262 -37.39 23.69 -12.36
C LYS A 262 -37.01 24.89 -11.47
N PRO A 263 -37.57 26.08 -11.69
CA PRO A 263 -37.41 27.22 -10.78
C PRO A 263 -37.76 26.86 -9.34
N GLY A 264 -36.83 27.14 -8.40
CA GLY A 264 -36.96 26.78 -6.98
C GLY A 264 -36.63 25.33 -6.63
N GLY A 265 -36.30 24.48 -7.61
CA GLY A 265 -35.97 23.07 -7.40
C GLY A 265 -34.76 22.86 -6.50
N HIS A 266 -34.63 21.65 -5.94
CA HIS A 266 -33.59 21.28 -4.96
C HIS A 266 -32.75 20.10 -5.42
N ILE A 267 -31.53 19.96 -4.87
CA ILE A 267 -30.73 18.73 -5.00
C ILE A 267 -30.31 18.17 -3.66
N SER A 268 -29.99 16.87 -3.65
CA SER A 268 -29.28 16.19 -2.57
C SER A 268 -28.27 15.23 -3.20
N THR A 269 -27.00 15.36 -2.84
CA THR A 269 -25.90 14.56 -3.40
C THR A 269 -25.05 14.01 -2.26
N GLN A 270 -24.64 12.74 -2.34
CA GLN A 270 -23.67 12.14 -1.43
C GLN A 270 -22.45 13.05 -1.24
N ALA A 271 -22.03 13.22 0.01
CA ALA A 271 -20.93 14.12 0.38
C ALA A 271 -20.13 13.60 1.59
N GLU A 272 -19.92 12.29 1.65
CA GLU A 272 -18.79 11.67 2.35
C GLU A 272 -18.65 11.85 3.87
N SER A 273 -17.73 11.08 4.48
CA SER A 273 -17.55 11.04 5.94
C SER A 273 -16.74 12.25 6.47
N LEU A 274 -17.30 12.95 7.46
CA LEU A 274 -16.66 14.08 8.17
C LEU A 274 -15.33 13.73 8.85
N TRP A 275 -15.05 12.45 9.11
CA TRP A 275 -13.81 12.01 9.76
C TRP A 275 -12.68 11.67 8.79
N VAL A 276 -13.00 11.51 7.50
CA VAL A 276 -12.07 10.98 6.50
C VAL A 276 -11.89 11.96 5.33
N HIS A 277 -12.97 12.60 4.89
CA HIS A 277 -13.05 13.24 3.56
C HIS A 277 -13.22 14.78 3.61
N LEU A 278 -12.82 15.44 4.71
CA LEU A 278 -13.03 16.89 4.93
C LEU A 278 -12.54 17.80 3.78
N SER A 279 -11.40 17.47 3.15
CA SER A 279 -10.87 18.26 2.01
C SER A 279 -11.85 18.28 0.84
N LEU A 280 -12.31 17.10 0.42
CA LEU A 280 -13.29 16.90 -0.64
C LEU A 280 -14.61 17.61 -0.30
N ILE A 281 -15.07 17.50 0.94
CA ILE A 281 -16.30 18.18 1.39
C ILE A 281 -16.15 19.70 1.29
N GLY A 282 -15.00 20.27 1.70
CA GLY A 282 -14.71 21.70 1.58
C GLY A 282 -14.58 22.19 0.13
N GLU A 283 -14.26 21.32 -0.82
CA GLU A 283 -14.25 21.61 -2.26
C GLU A 283 -15.66 21.56 -2.84
N LEU A 284 -16.39 20.46 -2.62
CA LEU A 284 -17.81 20.32 -2.99
C LEU A 284 -18.65 21.50 -2.50
N ARG A 285 -18.43 21.95 -1.26
CA ARG A 285 -19.15 23.07 -0.64
C ARG A 285 -18.81 24.41 -1.26
N ARG A 286 -17.59 24.63 -1.77
CA ARG A 286 -17.27 25.81 -2.60
C ARG A 286 -17.95 25.72 -3.97
N SER A 287 -17.75 24.64 -4.71
CA SER A 287 -18.29 24.50 -6.07
C SER A 287 -19.82 24.57 -6.12
N THR A 288 -20.51 24.07 -5.09
CA THR A 288 -21.97 24.18 -4.97
C THR A 288 -22.44 25.57 -4.57
N LYS A 289 -21.77 26.27 -3.65
CA LYS A 289 -22.06 27.68 -3.30
C LYS A 289 -21.90 28.65 -4.49
N GLU A 290 -21.01 28.35 -5.45
CA GLU A 290 -20.88 29.13 -6.69
C GLU A 290 -22.06 28.93 -7.67
N LEU A 291 -22.72 27.77 -7.62
CA LEU A 291 -23.78 27.40 -8.56
C LEU A 291 -25.19 27.63 -8.01
N PHE A 292 -25.41 27.44 -6.71
CA PHE A 292 -26.74 27.50 -6.09
C PHE A 292 -26.81 28.63 -5.05
N PRO A 293 -27.89 29.46 -5.05
CA PRO A 293 -28.04 30.54 -4.08
C PRO A 293 -28.21 30.04 -2.63
N VAL A 294 -28.66 28.79 -2.46
CA VAL A 294 -28.65 28.08 -1.17
C VAL A 294 -27.94 26.75 -1.39
N ALA A 295 -26.91 26.49 -0.58
CA ALA A 295 -26.20 25.22 -0.52
C ALA A 295 -25.77 24.99 0.93
N ASP A 296 -26.10 23.82 1.48
CA ASP A 296 -25.77 23.42 2.85
C ASP A 296 -25.23 21.99 2.92
N TYR A 297 -24.54 21.67 4.02
CA TYR A 297 -24.08 20.32 4.35
C TYR A 297 -24.94 19.73 5.46
N ALA A 298 -25.41 18.49 5.26
CA ALA A 298 -26.01 17.66 6.29
C ALA A 298 -25.22 16.36 6.45
N PHE A 299 -25.39 15.63 7.55
CA PHE A 299 -24.84 14.27 7.70
C PHE A 299 -25.78 13.33 8.45
N THR A 300 -25.52 12.02 8.32
CA THR A 300 -26.19 10.95 9.06
C THR A 300 -25.19 9.92 9.60
N THR A 301 -25.65 9.01 10.44
CA THR A 301 -24.85 7.91 11.00
C THR A 301 -25.31 6.56 10.44
N ILE A 302 -24.38 5.77 9.91
CA ILE A 302 -24.63 4.42 9.38
C ILE A 302 -23.48 3.52 9.87
N PRO A 303 -23.72 2.52 10.74
CA PRO A 303 -22.66 1.73 11.36
C PRO A 303 -21.70 1.01 10.42
N THR A 304 -22.13 0.71 9.19
CA THR A 304 -21.34 -0.02 8.18
C THR A 304 -20.49 0.86 7.27
N TYR A 305 -20.70 2.18 7.28
CA TYR A 305 -20.00 3.13 6.41
C TYR A 305 -18.70 3.66 7.05
N PRO A 306 -17.78 4.27 6.29
CA PRO A 306 -16.51 4.80 6.81
C PRO A 306 -16.66 5.72 8.04
N ALA A 307 -16.02 5.35 9.14
CA ALA A 307 -16.13 5.98 10.46
C ALA A 307 -17.57 6.11 11.03
N GLY A 308 -18.52 5.31 10.51
CA GLY A 308 -19.90 5.27 10.96
C GLY A 308 -20.77 6.44 10.49
N GLN A 309 -20.33 7.23 9.50
CA GLN A 309 -20.99 8.48 9.08
C GLN A 309 -20.92 8.72 7.57
N ILE A 310 -21.90 9.44 7.03
CA ILE A 310 -21.85 10.00 5.67
C ILE A 310 -22.60 11.33 5.56
N GLY A 311 -22.12 12.19 4.67
CA GLY A 311 -22.66 13.52 4.40
C GLY A 311 -23.57 13.60 3.18
N PHE A 312 -24.28 14.71 3.09
CA PHE A 312 -25.08 15.13 1.95
C PHE A 312 -24.90 16.63 1.70
N VAL A 313 -24.70 17.04 0.44
CA VAL A 313 -24.83 18.44 0.05
C VAL A 313 -26.25 18.67 -0.47
N VAL A 314 -26.98 19.57 0.19
CA VAL A 314 -28.37 19.91 -0.12
C VAL A 314 -28.43 21.35 -0.63
N CYS A 315 -28.90 21.55 -1.86
CA CYS A 315 -28.96 22.89 -2.47
C CYS A 315 -30.36 23.23 -2.99
N SER A 316 -30.62 24.53 -3.17
CA SER A 316 -31.87 25.05 -3.75
C SER A 316 -31.59 26.19 -4.73
N LEU A 317 -32.42 26.28 -5.78
CA LEU A 317 -32.46 27.44 -6.69
C LEU A 317 -33.29 28.62 -6.15
N ASP A 318 -34.02 28.45 -5.04
CA ASP A 318 -34.74 29.52 -4.37
C ASP A 318 -33.86 30.17 -3.29
N ALA A 319 -33.44 31.42 -3.53
CA ALA A 319 -32.59 32.19 -2.63
C ALA A 319 -33.22 32.54 -1.27
N GLN A 320 -34.53 32.32 -1.09
CA GLN A 320 -35.23 32.49 0.20
C GLN A 320 -35.48 31.16 0.91
N ARG A 321 -34.98 30.03 0.36
CA ARG A 321 -35.18 28.70 0.92
C ARG A 321 -34.29 28.46 2.13
N ASN A 322 -34.88 28.03 3.23
CA ASN A 322 -34.14 27.40 4.33
C ASN A 322 -34.23 25.88 4.21
N VAL A 323 -33.21 25.25 3.61
CA VAL A 323 -33.16 23.79 3.45
C VAL A 323 -32.99 23.03 4.77
N ARG A 324 -32.71 23.73 5.88
CA ARG A 324 -32.57 23.16 7.23
C ARG A 324 -33.89 23.02 7.98
N GLN A 325 -35.00 23.50 7.41
CA GLN A 325 -36.33 23.36 8.00
C GLN A 325 -37.25 22.54 7.10
N PRO A 326 -37.77 21.39 7.58
CA PRO A 326 -38.78 20.63 6.86
C PRO A 326 -40.12 21.38 6.92
N LEU A 327 -40.84 21.37 5.80
CA LEU A 327 -42.17 21.96 5.63
C LEU A 327 -43.31 20.96 5.86
N ARG A 328 -42.97 19.68 6.05
CA ARG A 328 -43.89 18.55 6.18
C ARG A 328 -43.26 17.46 7.06
N GLU A 329 -44.10 16.77 7.81
CA GLU A 329 -43.73 15.47 8.40
C GLU A 329 -43.74 14.39 7.31
N VAL A 330 -42.92 13.35 7.48
CA VAL A 330 -42.87 12.18 6.58
C VAL A 330 -43.27 10.93 7.35
N PRO A 331 -44.27 10.15 6.90
CA PRO A 331 -44.76 8.99 7.62
C PRO A 331 -43.84 7.77 7.42
N ASN A 332 -43.87 6.86 8.39
CA ASN A 332 -43.22 5.54 8.30
C ASN A 332 -41.70 5.58 8.05
N CYS A 333 -41.01 6.53 8.69
CA CYS A 333 -39.55 6.58 8.80
C CYS A 333 -39.07 5.81 10.04
N ARG A 334 -37.90 5.18 9.94
CA ARG A 334 -37.20 4.45 11.03
C ARG A 334 -36.10 5.29 11.67
N TYR A 335 -35.53 6.24 10.93
CA TYR A 335 -34.45 7.15 11.35
C TYR A 335 -34.90 8.62 11.28
N TYR A 336 -35.46 9.02 10.14
CA TYR A 336 -35.80 10.41 9.85
C TYR A 336 -37.00 10.91 10.68
N ASN A 337 -36.92 12.16 11.12
CA ASN A 337 -38.03 12.98 11.61
C ASN A 337 -37.62 14.47 11.55
N SER A 338 -38.54 15.39 11.82
CA SER A 338 -38.27 16.83 11.71
C SER A 338 -37.17 17.38 12.62
N GLU A 339 -36.89 16.76 13.77
CA GLU A 339 -35.79 17.18 14.64
C GLU A 339 -34.44 16.62 14.16
N VAL A 340 -34.42 15.37 13.70
CA VAL A 340 -33.24 14.75 13.05
C VAL A 340 -32.86 15.53 11.78
N HIS A 341 -33.84 15.96 10.97
CA HIS A 341 -33.61 16.83 9.82
C HIS A 341 -32.85 18.10 10.21
N LYS A 342 -33.34 18.85 11.21
CA LYS A 342 -32.70 20.09 11.68
C LYS A 342 -31.30 19.84 12.24
N ALA A 343 -31.15 18.77 13.02
CA ALA A 343 -29.90 18.40 13.66
C ALA A 343 -28.81 17.97 12.66
N ALA A 344 -29.19 17.35 11.53
CA ALA A 344 -28.24 16.89 10.52
C ALA A 344 -27.37 18.01 9.92
N PHE A 345 -27.87 19.25 9.91
CA PHE A 345 -27.13 20.44 9.43
C PHE A 345 -26.23 21.09 10.51
N ILE A 346 -26.15 20.52 11.73
CA ILE A 346 -25.33 21.04 12.83
C ILE A 346 -24.02 20.25 12.90
N VAL A 347 -23.01 20.70 12.13
CA VAL A 347 -21.69 20.06 12.09
C VAL A 347 -20.83 20.39 13.32
N PRO A 348 -19.96 19.47 13.80
CA PRO A 348 -18.99 19.75 14.85
C PRO A 348 -17.97 20.82 14.46
N GLU A 349 -17.38 21.51 15.45
CA GLU A 349 -16.49 22.67 15.24
C GLU A 349 -15.29 22.39 14.31
N PHE A 350 -14.67 21.21 14.41
CA PHE A 350 -13.54 20.85 13.55
C PHE A 350 -13.93 20.76 12.07
N ALA A 351 -15.14 20.26 11.78
CA ALA A 351 -15.69 20.20 10.44
C ALA A 351 -16.17 21.58 9.97
N ARG A 352 -16.84 22.33 10.85
CA ARG A 352 -17.35 23.69 10.59
C ARG A 352 -16.25 24.62 10.07
N LYS A 353 -15.07 24.60 10.69
CA LYS A 353 -13.88 25.38 10.28
C LYS A 353 -13.45 25.11 8.84
N VAL A 354 -13.42 23.84 8.42
CA VAL A 354 -13.04 23.47 7.05
C VAL A 354 -14.15 23.78 6.05
N ILE A 355 -15.39 23.44 6.41
CA ILE A 355 -16.55 23.47 5.50
C ILE A 355 -17.13 24.89 5.29
N GLU A 356 -17.12 25.72 6.34
CA GLU A 356 -17.72 27.05 6.32
C GLU A 356 -16.69 28.19 6.37
N ASP A 357 -15.59 28.06 7.13
CA ASP A 357 -14.55 29.11 7.19
C ASP A 357 -13.44 28.92 6.14
N GLY A 358 -13.33 27.73 5.54
CA GLY A 358 -12.29 27.39 4.57
C GLY A 358 -10.90 27.14 5.18
N GLU A 359 -10.82 26.78 6.47
CA GLU A 359 -9.56 26.30 7.05
C GLU A 359 -9.08 25.01 6.34
N PRO A 360 -7.76 24.79 6.19
CA PRO A 360 -7.25 23.53 5.66
C PRO A 360 -7.71 22.33 6.49
N ALA A 361 -8.08 21.23 5.83
CA ALA A 361 -8.42 19.99 6.51
C ALA A 361 -7.21 19.46 7.31
N PRO A 362 -7.42 18.87 8.50
CA PRO A 362 -6.35 18.28 9.29
C PRO A 362 -5.69 17.12 8.52
N GLY A 363 -4.36 17.13 8.46
CA GLY A 363 -3.59 16.04 7.87
C GLY A 363 -3.68 14.74 8.69
N ARG A 364 -3.19 13.63 8.11
CA ARG A 364 -3.14 12.33 8.78
C ARG A 364 -2.39 12.44 10.10
N VAL A 365 -3.06 12.12 11.21
CA VAL A 365 -2.40 11.98 12.52
C VAL A 365 -1.52 10.74 12.46
N ILE A 366 -0.21 10.96 12.51
CA ILE A 366 0.79 9.88 12.64
C ILE A 366 1.44 10.06 14.00
N ALA A 367 1.53 8.99 14.77
CA ALA A 367 2.20 9.02 16.07
C ALA A 367 3.70 9.34 15.86
N THR A 368 4.15 10.49 16.33
CA THR A 368 5.56 10.93 16.24
C THR A 368 6.45 10.32 17.34
N GLY A 369 5.95 9.31 18.07
CA GLY A 369 6.66 8.60 19.15
C GLY A 369 6.92 9.41 20.43
N GLU A 370 7.00 10.73 20.33
CA GLU A 370 7.37 11.64 21.41
C GLU A 370 6.15 12.41 21.91
N GLY A 371 5.50 11.90 22.98
CA GLY A 371 4.40 12.57 23.69
C GLY A 371 4.78 13.90 24.36
N SER A 372 6.01 14.36 24.18
CA SER A 372 6.49 15.72 24.45
C SER A 372 7.28 16.22 23.25
N SER A 373 6.64 17.01 22.38
CA SER A 373 7.33 17.68 21.27
C SER A 373 8.30 18.73 21.83
N THR A 374 9.57 18.36 22.00
CA THR A 374 10.62 19.36 22.23
C THR A 374 10.69 20.26 21.01
N PRO A 375 10.64 21.60 21.13
CA PRO A 375 10.67 22.48 19.96
C PRO A 375 11.97 22.30 19.17
N ARG A 376 11.88 21.73 17.98
CA ARG A 376 13.03 21.50 17.07
C ARG A 376 13.21 22.70 16.14
N ALA A 377 14.46 22.97 15.77
CA ALA A 377 14.77 24.02 14.82
C ALA A 377 14.32 23.63 13.40
N PRO A 378 13.83 24.59 12.58
CA PRO A 378 13.48 24.28 11.19
C PRO A 378 14.66 23.73 10.38
N LYS A 379 14.42 22.71 9.56
CA LYS A 379 15.45 22.05 8.73
C LYS A 379 14.98 21.83 7.28
N LYS A 380 15.94 21.86 6.36
CA LYS A 380 15.72 21.67 4.92
C LYS A 380 16.36 20.38 4.43
N VAL A 381 15.55 19.50 3.86
CA VAL A 381 15.97 18.19 3.34
C VAL A 381 15.84 18.20 1.82
N LEU A 382 16.91 17.89 1.10
CA LEU A 382 16.86 17.59 -0.33
C LEU A 382 16.84 16.08 -0.53
N LEU A 383 15.85 15.55 -1.25
CA LEU A 383 15.78 14.17 -1.68
C LEU A 383 16.04 14.08 -3.18
N LEU A 384 17.19 13.50 -3.54
CA LEU A 384 17.52 13.15 -4.91
C LEU A 384 16.97 11.75 -5.22
N GLY A 385 16.06 11.68 -6.18
CA GLY A 385 15.45 10.43 -6.65
C GLY A 385 13.97 10.31 -6.30
N SER A 386 13.18 9.91 -7.29
CA SER A 386 11.72 9.72 -7.19
C SER A 386 11.30 8.27 -7.51
N GLY A 387 12.18 7.30 -7.23
CA GLY A 387 11.94 5.88 -7.44
C GLY A 387 11.17 5.21 -6.30
N TYR A 388 10.94 3.90 -6.41
CA TYR A 388 10.11 3.11 -5.48
C TYR A 388 10.43 3.31 -3.98
N VAL A 389 11.70 3.49 -3.61
CA VAL A 389 12.14 3.62 -2.22
C VAL A 389 11.94 5.03 -1.61
N ALA A 390 11.61 6.04 -2.42
CA ALA A 390 11.63 7.43 -2.01
C ALA A 390 10.32 7.91 -1.33
N LYS A 391 9.17 7.29 -1.62
CA LYS A 391 7.88 7.67 -0.99
C LYS A 391 7.86 7.41 0.52
N PRO A 392 8.30 6.23 1.06
CA PRO A 392 8.32 5.99 2.50
C PRO A 392 9.29 6.92 3.27
N PHE A 393 10.40 7.31 2.63
CA PHE A 393 11.29 8.33 3.18
C PHE A 393 10.58 9.69 3.30
N ALA A 394 9.94 10.13 2.21
CA ALA A 394 9.24 11.41 2.17
C ALA A 394 8.05 11.45 3.16
N GLU A 395 7.28 10.36 3.25
CA GLU A 395 6.20 10.17 4.22
C GLU A 395 6.66 10.16 5.68
N TYR A 396 7.91 9.77 5.97
CA TYR A 396 8.45 9.84 7.33
C TYR A 396 8.96 11.24 7.68
N VAL A 397 9.78 11.83 6.81
CA VAL A 397 10.39 13.15 7.07
C VAL A 397 9.33 14.24 7.15
N THR A 398 8.27 14.16 6.35
CA THR A 398 7.16 15.12 6.39
C THR A 398 6.23 14.96 7.59
N ARG A 399 6.39 13.95 8.47
CA ARG A 399 5.66 13.88 9.76
C ARG A 399 6.05 15.01 10.72
N PHE A 400 7.20 15.62 10.48
CA PHE A 400 7.84 16.61 11.34
C PHE A 400 7.63 17.99 10.75
N SER A 401 6.75 18.78 11.37
CA SER A 401 6.32 20.10 10.90
C SER A 401 7.47 21.12 10.72
N GLU A 402 8.56 20.91 11.46
CA GLU A 402 9.80 21.65 11.41
C GLU A 402 10.66 21.35 10.17
N TYR A 403 10.39 20.25 9.44
CA TYR A 403 11.16 19.85 8.27
C TYR A 403 10.43 20.25 6.98
N SER A 404 11.17 20.87 6.06
CA SER A 404 10.71 21.12 4.68
C SER A 404 11.50 20.26 3.70
N LEU A 405 10.78 19.54 2.84
CA LEU A 405 11.34 18.58 1.88
C LEU A 405 11.33 19.15 0.45
N THR A 406 12.47 19.08 -0.23
CA THR A 406 12.58 19.29 -1.68
C THR A 406 12.80 17.93 -2.32
N VAL A 407 11.92 17.48 -3.23
CA VAL A 407 12.09 16.24 -3.99
C VAL A 407 12.52 16.58 -5.41
N ALA A 408 13.67 16.07 -5.84
CA ALA A 408 14.25 16.36 -7.14
C ALA A 408 14.57 15.09 -7.94
N SER A 409 14.28 15.13 -9.23
CA SER A 409 14.54 14.04 -10.17
C SER A 409 14.74 14.60 -11.59
N ALA A 410 15.12 13.77 -12.56
CA ALA A 410 15.34 14.22 -13.94
C ALA A 410 14.07 14.74 -14.65
N LYS A 411 12.87 14.44 -14.13
CA LYS A 411 11.58 14.91 -14.66
C LYS A 411 10.71 15.46 -13.54
N LEU A 412 10.37 16.75 -13.60
CA LEU A 412 9.53 17.44 -12.61
C LEU A 412 8.24 16.68 -12.26
N GLU A 413 7.57 16.10 -13.25
CA GLU A 413 6.33 15.32 -13.10
C GLU A 413 6.48 14.15 -12.11
N HIS A 414 7.63 13.46 -12.12
CA HIS A 414 7.88 12.35 -11.20
C HIS A 414 8.05 12.85 -9.75
N SER A 415 8.71 14.01 -9.58
CA SER A 415 8.85 14.68 -8.28
C SER A 415 7.48 15.14 -7.76
N GLN A 416 6.64 15.71 -8.63
CA GLN A 416 5.27 16.16 -8.31
C GLN A 416 4.39 14.99 -7.85
N ARG A 417 4.36 13.89 -8.60
CA ARG A 417 3.62 12.66 -8.22
C ARG A 417 4.08 12.08 -6.88
N LEU A 418 5.37 12.15 -6.57
CA LEU A 418 5.87 11.62 -5.29
C LEU A 418 5.38 12.46 -4.10
N ILE A 419 5.37 13.79 -4.21
CA ILE A 419 4.94 14.69 -3.12
C ILE A 419 3.43 14.81 -2.97
N GLU A 420 2.64 14.16 -3.83
CA GLU A 420 1.19 14.16 -3.75
C GLU A 420 0.69 13.68 -2.36
N GLY A 421 -0.18 14.46 -1.74
CA GLY A 421 -0.67 14.25 -0.37
C GLY A 421 0.33 14.58 0.76
N LEU A 422 1.56 15.01 0.47
CA LEU A 422 2.55 15.38 1.49
C LEU A 422 2.50 16.88 1.82
N HIS A 423 2.51 17.20 3.11
CA HIS A 423 2.67 18.58 3.56
C HIS A 423 4.15 18.96 3.66
N ASN A 424 4.45 20.27 3.63
CA ASN A 424 5.81 20.82 3.68
C ASN A 424 6.79 20.26 2.61
N ALA A 425 6.26 19.75 1.50
CA ALA A 425 7.04 19.19 0.39
C ALA A 425 6.95 20.04 -0.88
N THR A 426 8.06 20.14 -1.62
CA THR A 426 8.16 20.86 -2.89
C THR A 426 8.82 19.98 -3.95
N ALA A 427 8.41 20.15 -5.21
CA ALA A 427 8.91 19.37 -6.34
C ALA A 427 9.89 20.20 -7.19
N ALA A 428 11.01 19.60 -7.56
CA ALA A 428 12.03 20.18 -8.40
C ALA A 428 12.48 19.19 -9.50
N SER A 429 13.20 19.73 -10.49
CA SER A 429 13.84 18.96 -11.55
C SER A 429 15.35 19.21 -11.51
N VAL A 430 16.17 18.17 -11.60
CA VAL A 430 17.64 18.27 -11.70
C VAL A 430 18.20 17.13 -12.54
N ASP A 431 19.13 17.45 -13.44
CA ASP A 431 20.02 16.46 -14.03
C ASP A 431 21.27 16.37 -13.15
N VAL A 432 21.50 15.19 -12.56
CA VAL A 432 22.64 14.93 -11.67
C VAL A 432 23.98 14.83 -12.41
N ASN A 433 23.95 14.82 -13.75
CA ASN A 433 25.14 14.93 -14.60
C ASN A 433 25.58 16.40 -14.81
N ASP A 434 24.69 17.37 -14.59
CA ASP A 434 25.03 18.80 -14.59
C ASP A 434 25.52 19.18 -13.19
N ALA A 435 26.84 19.28 -13.04
CA ALA A 435 27.48 19.64 -11.78
C ALA A 435 27.07 21.02 -11.26
N ALA A 436 26.74 21.99 -12.13
CA ALA A 436 26.31 23.32 -11.70
C ALA A 436 24.87 23.29 -11.19
N ALA A 437 23.97 22.59 -11.87
CA ALA A 437 22.60 22.38 -11.42
C ALA A 437 22.54 21.57 -10.12
N LEU A 438 23.38 20.53 -10.00
CA LEU A 438 23.49 19.71 -8.79
C LEU A 438 24.03 20.52 -7.59
N SER A 439 25.06 21.34 -7.80
CA SER A 439 25.63 22.22 -6.76
C SER A 439 24.60 23.27 -6.31
N GLU A 440 23.90 23.93 -7.23
CA GLU A 440 22.90 24.97 -6.88
C GLU A 440 21.63 24.41 -6.21
N ILE A 441 21.19 23.17 -6.51
CA ILE A 441 20.04 22.58 -5.80
C ILE A 441 20.40 22.06 -4.40
N ILE A 442 21.63 21.58 -4.17
CA ILE A 442 22.10 21.14 -2.84
C ILE A 442 22.24 22.33 -1.88
N LYS A 443 22.78 23.43 -2.38
CA LYS A 443 22.98 24.70 -1.65
C LYS A 443 21.76 25.13 -0.83
N GLY A 444 22.01 25.44 0.45
CA GLY A 444 20.99 25.97 1.36
C GLY A 444 20.03 24.93 1.95
N HIS A 445 20.25 23.64 1.72
CA HIS A 445 19.68 22.54 2.51
C HIS A 445 20.61 22.18 3.68
N ASP A 446 20.09 21.53 4.72
CA ASP A 446 20.88 21.00 5.85
C ASP A 446 21.46 19.60 5.53
N VAL A 447 20.72 18.82 4.74
CA VAL A 447 21.09 17.46 4.34
C VAL A 447 20.57 17.14 2.93
N VAL A 448 21.36 16.41 2.15
CA VAL A 448 20.97 15.80 0.87
C VAL A 448 20.92 14.27 1.01
N VAL A 449 19.83 13.67 0.56
CA VAL A 449 19.59 12.24 0.61
C VAL A 449 19.60 11.70 -0.82
N SER A 450 20.50 10.73 -1.07
CA SER A 450 20.78 10.21 -2.41
C SER A 450 20.16 8.82 -2.61
N LEU A 451 18.95 8.78 -3.18
CA LEU A 451 18.23 7.55 -3.59
C LEU A 451 18.25 7.37 -5.12
N ILE A 452 19.32 7.85 -5.76
CA ILE A 452 19.64 7.68 -7.19
C ILE A 452 20.69 6.56 -7.39
N PRO A 453 20.97 6.11 -8.63
CA PRO A 453 21.98 5.09 -8.89
C PRO A 453 23.36 5.44 -8.29
N TYR A 454 24.00 4.44 -7.66
CA TYR A 454 25.21 4.62 -6.84
C TYR A 454 26.41 5.26 -7.57
N ILE A 455 26.44 5.19 -8.90
CA ILE A 455 27.46 5.82 -9.75
C ILE A 455 27.50 7.36 -9.60
N TYR A 456 26.41 7.97 -9.13
CA TYR A 456 26.31 9.42 -8.95
C TYR A 456 26.70 9.91 -7.55
N HIS A 457 26.84 9.01 -6.56
CA HIS A 457 27.05 9.40 -5.16
C HIS A 457 28.32 10.24 -4.95
N ALA A 458 29.41 9.93 -5.64
CA ALA A 458 30.65 10.72 -5.55
C ALA A 458 30.46 12.17 -6.05
N ALA A 459 29.65 12.39 -7.10
CA ALA A 459 29.33 13.74 -7.59
C ALA A 459 28.43 14.50 -6.60
N VAL A 460 27.43 13.84 -6.01
CA VAL A 460 26.56 14.41 -4.96
C VAL A 460 27.38 14.81 -3.74
N ILE A 461 28.25 13.92 -3.24
CA ILE A 461 29.10 14.18 -2.08
C ILE A 461 30.06 15.34 -2.34
N LYS A 462 30.68 15.40 -3.53
CA LYS A 462 31.56 16.50 -3.90
C LYS A 462 30.83 17.84 -3.91
N ALA A 463 29.63 17.92 -4.51
CA ALA A 463 28.81 19.12 -4.48
C ALA A 463 28.32 19.47 -3.06
N ALA A 464 28.07 18.48 -2.21
CA ALA A 464 27.73 18.68 -0.80
C ALA A 464 28.90 19.24 0.02
N CYS A 465 30.15 18.83 -0.27
CA CYS A 465 31.37 19.40 0.31
C CYS A 465 31.54 20.90 -0.01
N GLU A 466 31.14 21.36 -1.20
CA GLU A 466 31.20 22.78 -1.59
C GLU A 466 30.32 23.66 -0.70
N HIS A 467 29.12 23.19 -0.34
CA HIS A 467 28.12 23.92 0.43
C HIS A 467 28.05 23.55 1.92
N LYS A 468 28.89 22.59 2.36
CA LYS A 468 28.90 22.02 3.71
C LYS A 468 27.56 21.39 4.14
N VAL A 469 26.95 20.66 3.21
CA VAL A 469 25.68 19.94 3.41
C VAL A 469 25.98 18.49 3.78
N ASN A 470 25.29 17.92 4.77
CA ASN A 470 25.46 16.51 5.12
C ASN A 470 24.84 15.60 4.06
N VAL A 471 25.28 14.34 3.97
CA VAL A 471 24.81 13.38 2.97
C VAL A 471 24.30 12.10 3.64
N VAL A 472 23.19 11.54 3.14
CA VAL A 472 22.72 10.19 3.50
C VAL A 472 22.48 9.36 2.23
N THR A 473 22.98 8.11 2.20
CA THR A 473 22.79 7.16 1.10
C THR A 473 22.41 5.76 1.61
N THR A 474 21.66 4.99 0.82
CA THR A 474 21.33 3.58 1.11
C THR A 474 22.20 2.61 0.31
N SER A 475 23.45 2.99 0.01
CA SER A 475 24.35 2.27 -0.88
C SER A 475 25.69 1.98 -0.22
N TYR A 476 26.38 0.95 -0.73
CA TYR A 476 27.75 0.59 -0.34
C TYR A 476 28.74 1.76 -0.52
N VAL A 477 29.67 1.90 0.43
CA VAL A 477 30.81 2.84 0.33
C VAL A 477 31.79 2.35 -0.73
N SER A 478 31.68 2.91 -1.94
CA SER A 478 32.55 2.62 -3.09
C SER A 478 33.91 3.31 -2.98
N ASP A 479 34.88 2.84 -3.76
CA ASP A 479 36.24 3.44 -3.79
C ASP A 479 36.21 4.92 -4.17
N ALA A 480 35.36 5.31 -5.13
CA ALA A 480 35.15 6.70 -5.51
C ALA A 480 34.55 7.58 -4.39
N ILE A 481 33.89 6.99 -3.38
CA ILE A 481 33.48 7.71 -2.16
C ILE A 481 34.67 7.80 -1.19
N ARG A 482 35.47 6.73 -1.05
CA ARG A 482 36.66 6.71 -0.19
C ARG A 482 37.73 7.71 -0.63
N GLU A 483 37.89 7.93 -1.93
CA GLU A 483 38.77 8.95 -2.49
C GLU A 483 38.42 10.39 -2.04
N LEU A 484 37.16 10.64 -1.67
CA LEU A 484 36.69 11.95 -1.21
C LEU A 484 36.87 12.20 0.30
N GLU A 485 37.38 11.24 1.09
CA GLU A 485 37.54 11.36 2.55
C GLU A 485 38.23 12.67 2.96
N SER A 486 39.31 13.05 2.26
CA SER A 486 40.03 14.31 2.57
C SER A 486 39.23 15.58 2.25
N GLU A 487 38.34 15.55 1.27
CA GLU A 487 37.43 16.66 0.93
C GLU A 487 36.28 16.75 1.95
N ILE A 488 35.73 15.61 2.36
CA ILE A 488 34.68 15.47 3.39
C ILE A 488 35.17 16.01 4.74
N GLN A 489 36.33 15.56 5.20
CA GLN A 489 36.95 16.02 6.44
C GLN A 489 37.23 17.54 6.43
N LYS A 490 37.67 18.07 5.29
CA LYS A 490 37.93 19.52 5.11
C LYS A 490 36.63 20.35 5.06
N ALA A 491 35.56 19.80 4.48
CA ALA A 491 34.25 20.46 4.47
C ALA A 491 33.59 20.47 5.86
N GLY A 492 33.89 19.47 6.69
CA GLY A 492 33.33 19.31 8.03
C GLY A 492 31.93 18.68 8.02
N ILE A 493 31.63 17.84 7.02
CA ILE A 493 30.32 17.20 6.84
C ILE A 493 30.33 15.73 7.27
N THR A 494 29.14 15.22 7.60
CA THR A 494 28.87 13.80 7.78
C THR A 494 28.34 13.20 6.48
N VAL A 495 28.88 12.05 6.05
CA VAL A 495 28.39 11.28 4.90
C VAL A 495 27.98 9.89 5.40
N MET A 496 26.72 9.71 5.75
CA MET A 496 26.17 8.42 6.19
C MET A 496 25.80 7.55 4.98
N ASN A 497 26.25 6.31 4.97
CA ASN A 497 26.01 5.35 3.89
C ASN A 497 25.41 4.06 4.45
N GLU A 498 25.14 3.10 3.57
CA GLU A 498 24.83 1.73 3.97
C GLU A 498 23.65 1.63 4.96
N ILE A 499 22.63 2.48 4.79
CA ILE A 499 21.47 2.56 5.71
C ILE A 499 20.11 2.39 5.03
N GLY A 500 19.98 1.30 4.25
CA GLY A 500 18.72 0.77 3.73
C GLY A 500 18.33 -0.56 4.39
N LEU A 501 18.10 -1.59 3.56
CA LEU A 501 17.80 -2.96 3.98
C LEU A 501 19.07 -3.84 4.03
N ASP A 502 19.70 -4.02 2.86
CA ASP A 502 20.98 -4.70 2.64
C ASP A 502 21.67 -3.92 1.51
N PRO A 503 22.63 -3.02 1.82
CA PRO A 503 23.19 -2.75 3.15
C PRO A 503 22.28 -1.86 4.03
N GLY A 504 22.12 -2.22 5.32
CA GLY A 504 21.44 -1.37 6.31
C GLY A 504 20.91 -2.11 7.53
N LEU A 505 19.61 -2.47 7.53
CA LEU A 505 18.98 -3.30 8.58
C LEU A 505 19.81 -4.55 8.93
N ASP A 506 20.45 -5.15 7.92
CA ASP A 506 21.33 -6.30 8.09
C ASP A 506 22.59 -5.98 8.92
N HIS A 507 23.10 -4.75 8.88
CA HIS A 507 24.18 -4.31 9.76
C HIS A 507 23.67 -4.03 11.17
N LEU A 508 22.53 -3.36 11.31
CA LEU A 508 21.96 -2.96 12.61
C LEU A 508 21.80 -4.17 13.55
N TYR A 509 21.33 -5.30 13.02
CA TYR A 509 21.08 -6.51 13.79
C TYR A 509 22.25 -7.50 13.81
N ALA A 510 23.13 -7.50 12.80
CA ALA A 510 24.40 -8.23 12.89
C ALA A 510 25.29 -7.66 13.99
N VAL A 511 25.49 -6.33 14.03
CA VAL A 511 26.30 -5.65 15.05
C VAL A 511 25.71 -5.87 16.44
N LYS A 512 24.37 -5.73 16.61
CA LYS A 512 23.69 -6.00 17.89
C LYS A 512 23.99 -7.41 18.40
N ALA A 513 23.71 -8.44 17.60
CA ALA A 513 23.86 -9.83 18.04
C ALA A 513 25.34 -10.22 18.30
N ILE A 514 26.28 -9.65 17.56
CA ILE A 514 27.72 -9.85 17.78
C ILE A 514 28.17 -9.19 19.09
N ASP A 515 27.76 -7.93 19.33
CA ASP A 515 28.09 -7.19 20.55
C ASP A 515 27.52 -7.87 21.80
N ASP A 516 26.25 -8.30 21.78
CA ASP A 516 25.63 -9.05 22.88
C ASP A 516 26.42 -10.34 23.21
N VAL A 517 26.82 -11.11 22.18
CA VAL A 517 27.60 -12.35 22.37
C VAL A 517 29.00 -12.06 22.91
N HIS A 518 29.68 -11.02 22.42
CA HIS A 518 31.00 -10.63 22.91
C HIS A 518 30.94 -10.08 24.34
N ALA A 519 29.88 -9.34 24.70
CA ALA A 519 29.63 -8.84 26.05
C ALA A 519 29.40 -9.97 27.07
N GLU A 520 28.79 -11.08 26.66
CA GLU A 520 28.68 -12.32 27.44
C GLU A 520 29.98 -13.16 27.45
N GLY A 521 31.05 -12.72 26.78
CA GLY A 521 32.33 -13.43 26.68
C GLY A 521 32.31 -14.62 25.71
N GLY A 522 31.30 -14.70 24.83
CA GLY A 522 31.23 -15.65 23.73
C GLY A 522 32.07 -15.24 22.52
N LYS A 523 32.07 -16.10 21.50
CA LYS A 523 32.82 -15.98 20.25
C LYS A 523 31.93 -16.33 19.07
N ILE A 524 32.01 -15.56 18.00
CA ILE A 524 31.33 -15.83 16.73
C ILE A 524 32.21 -16.78 15.90
N LYS A 525 31.86 -18.07 15.86
CA LYS A 525 32.59 -19.08 15.07
C LYS A 525 32.19 -19.07 13.59
N SER A 526 30.93 -18.78 13.31
CA SER A 526 30.42 -18.58 11.95
C SER A 526 29.40 -17.45 11.93
N PHE A 527 29.45 -16.61 10.90
CA PHE A 527 28.44 -15.62 10.56
C PHE A 527 27.93 -15.84 9.14
N LEU A 528 26.64 -16.10 9.01
CA LEU A 528 25.93 -16.16 7.74
C LEU A 528 24.85 -15.08 7.73
N SER A 529 24.71 -14.34 6.63
CA SER A 529 23.66 -13.34 6.44
C SER A 529 23.08 -13.46 5.04
N TYR A 530 21.77 -13.74 4.94
CA TYR A 530 21.10 -13.94 3.67
C TYR A 530 19.84 -13.11 3.57
N CYS A 531 19.75 -12.28 2.51
CA CYS A 531 18.65 -11.35 2.27
C CYS A 531 18.02 -11.57 0.89
N GLY A 532 16.69 -11.41 0.78
CA GLY A 532 15.99 -11.45 -0.50
C GLY A 532 14.69 -10.66 -0.48
N GLY A 533 14.60 -9.64 -1.34
CA GLY A 533 13.33 -9.10 -1.81
C GLY A 533 12.81 -9.93 -2.98
N LEU A 534 11.64 -10.53 -2.79
CA LEU A 534 11.00 -11.53 -3.65
C LEU A 534 9.50 -11.22 -3.77
N PRO A 535 8.77 -11.77 -4.74
CA PRO A 535 7.32 -11.85 -4.62
C PRO A 535 6.93 -12.70 -3.40
N ALA A 536 5.80 -12.38 -2.78
CA ALA A 536 5.18 -13.28 -1.82
C ALA A 536 4.88 -14.65 -2.49
N PRO A 537 4.86 -15.78 -1.75
CA PRO A 537 4.72 -17.12 -2.37
C PRO A 537 3.51 -17.26 -3.29
N GLU A 538 2.39 -16.63 -2.95
CA GLU A 538 1.16 -16.59 -3.75
C GLU A 538 1.28 -15.78 -5.06
N ALA A 539 2.26 -14.87 -5.15
CA ALA A 539 2.57 -14.04 -6.32
C ALA A 539 3.85 -14.49 -7.05
N ALA A 540 4.46 -15.60 -6.63
CA ALA A 540 5.68 -16.17 -7.23
C ALA A 540 5.34 -17.13 -8.39
N ASP A 541 4.43 -16.71 -9.27
CA ASP A 541 3.73 -17.54 -10.26
C ASP A 541 4.42 -17.65 -11.63
N ASN A 542 5.59 -17.02 -11.80
CA ASN A 542 6.34 -16.98 -13.06
C ASN A 542 7.58 -17.91 -13.05
N PRO A 543 8.21 -18.18 -14.21
CA PRO A 543 9.32 -19.15 -14.32
C PRO A 543 10.59 -18.82 -13.51
N LEU A 544 10.75 -17.57 -13.07
CA LEU A 544 11.84 -17.14 -12.20
C LEU A 544 11.47 -17.17 -10.71
N GLY A 545 10.18 -17.27 -10.37
CA GLY A 545 9.68 -16.92 -9.04
C GLY A 545 10.06 -15.49 -8.63
N TYR A 546 10.21 -14.57 -9.60
CA TYR A 546 10.80 -13.25 -9.35
C TYR A 546 10.04 -12.15 -10.07
N LYS A 547 9.73 -11.06 -9.35
CA LYS A 547 9.07 -9.85 -9.88
C LYS A 547 9.87 -8.61 -9.52
N PHE A 548 10.00 -7.68 -10.45
CA PHE A 548 10.92 -6.54 -10.35
C PHE A 548 10.31 -5.39 -9.55
N SER A 549 10.82 -5.16 -8.34
CA SER A 549 10.57 -3.95 -7.52
C SER A 549 11.66 -2.89 -7.66
N TRP A 550 12.65 -3.13 -8.54
CA TRP A 550 13.78 -2.25 -8.85
C TRP A 550 14.39 -2.63 -10.21
N SER A 551 15.49 -2.00 -10.63
CA SER A 551 16.10 -2.16 -11.97
C SER A 551 16.40 -3.62 -12.33
N SER A 552 15.74 -4.11 -13.38
CA SER A 552 15.95 -5.42 -14.02
C SER A 552 17.41 -5.67 -14.40
N ARG A 553 18.04 -4.70 -15.07
CA ARG A 553 19.45 -4.68 -15.45
C ARG A 553 20.36 -4.82 -14.23
N GLY A 554 20.05 -4.09 -13.16
CA GLY A 554 20.78 -4.17 -11.89
C GLY A 554 20.69 -5.55 -11.24
N VAL A 555 19.52 -6.20 -11.28
CA VAL A 555 19.35 -7.59 -10.82
C VAL A 555 20.27 -8.51 -11.61
N LEU A 556 20.18 -8.51 -12.94
CA LEU A 556 20.89 -9.46 -13.80
C LEU A 556 22.42 -9.28 -13.75
N LEU A 557 22.91 -8.04 -13.69
CA LEU A 557 24.34 -7.78 -13.51
C LEU A 557 24.87 -8.23 -12.15
N ALA A 558 24.06 -8.11 -11.09
CA ALA A 558 24.47 -8.61 -9.78
C ALA A 558 24.70 -10.13 -9.76
N LEU A 559 24.09 -10.88 -10.67
CA LEU A 559 24.27 -12.34 -10.85
C LEU A 559 25.59 -12.70 -11.56
N ARG A 560 26.31 -11.71 -12.10
CA ARG A 560 27.64 -11.84 -12.73
C ARG A 560 28.78 -11.35 -11.82
N ASN A 561 28.49 -10.91 -10.60
CA ASN A 561 29.53 -10.46 -9.67
C ASN A 561 30.40 -11.63 -9.20
N THR A 562 31.71 -11.42 -9.12
CA THR A 562 32.59 -12.31 -8.34
C THR A 562 32.24 -12.20 -6.86
N ALA A 563 32.10 -13.34 -6.18
CA ALA A 563 31.88 -13.39 -4.75
C ALA A 563 33.15 -13.84 -4.01
N LYS A 564 33.42 -13.24 -2.85
CA LYS A 564 34.53 -13.58 -1.96
C LYS A 564 34.03 -13.71 -0.53
N PHE A 565 34.53 -14.68 0.22
CA PHE A 565 34.06 -14.94 1.60
C PHE A 565 35.04 -15.81 2.39
N TRP A 566 34.87 -15.84 3.71
CA TRP A 566 35.56 -16.81 4.56
C TRP A 566 34.71 -18.07 4.72
N GLN A 567 35.32 -19.23 4.57
CA GLN A 567 34.73 -20.52 4.93
C GLN A 567 35.81 -21.45 5.49
N ASP A 568 35.53 -22.12 6.61
CA ASP A 568 36.41 -23.12 7.24
C ASP A 568 37.85 -22.58 7.47
N GLY A 569 37.95 -21.30 7.84
CA GLY A 569 39.20 -20.59 8.10
C GLY A 569 39.97 -20.13 6.86
N LYS A 570 39.39 -20.21 5.65
CA LYS A 570 40.05 -19.87 4.38
C LYS A 570 39.25 -18.83 3.59
N GLU A 571 39.94 -17.92 2.90
CA GLU A 571 39.31 -17.09 1.86
C GLU A 571 39.00 -17.96 0.63
N LEU A 572 37.74 -17.94 0.19
CA LEU A 572 37.28 -18.57 -1.04
C LEU A 572 36.78 -17.49 -2.01
N THR A 573 36.94 -17.74 -3.31
CA THR A 573 36.42 -16.90 -4.40
C THR A 573 35.57 -17.76 -5.32
N VAL A 574 34.37 -17.29 -5.67
CA VAL A 574 33.50 -17.86 -6.71
C VAL A 574 33.40 -16.85 -7.84
N SER A 575 33.76 -17.27 -9.06
CA SER A 575 33.72 -16.36 -10.21
C SER A 575 32.28 -16.06 -10.64
N GLY A 576 32.04 -14.89 -11.24
CA GLY A 576 30.72 -14.50 -11.74
C GLY A 576 30.01 -15.56 -12.60
N PRO A 577 30.67 -16.18 -13.60
CA PRO A 577 30.07 -17.25 -14.41
C PRO A 577 29.69 -18.52 -13.62
N GLU A 578 30.33 -18.77 -12.47
CA GLU A 578 30.08 -19.93 -11.61
C GLU A 578 29.09 -19.62 -10.47
N LEU A 579 28.74 -18.35 -10.26
CA LEU A 579 27.98 -17.89 -9.08
C LEU A 579 26.63 -18.61 -8.92
N MET A 580 25.88 -18.75 -10.01
CA MET A 580 24.59 -19.46 -9.99
C MET A 580 24.75 -20.97 -9.79
N ALA A 581 25.86 -21.57 -10.23
CA ALA A 581 26.17 -22.97 -9.98
C ALA A 581 26.63 -23.22 -8.52
N ALA A 582 27.07 -22.18 -7.81
CA ALA A 582 27.40 -22.23 -6.39
C ALA A 582 26.18 -22.04 -5.46
N ALA A 583 24.98 -21.80 -6.01
CA ALA A 583 23.75 -21.67 -5.23
C ALA A 583 23.35 -23.00 -4.56
N LYS A 584 22.86 -22.92 -3.32
CA LYS A 584 22.48 -24.10 -2.51
C LYS A 584 21.14 -23.84 -1.82
N SER A 585 20.36 -24.89 -1.56
CA SER A 585 19.15 -24.78 -0.73
C SER A 585 19.48 -24.18 0.64
N PHE A 586 18.68 -23.22 1.10
CA PHE A 586 18.87 -22.53 2.37
C PHE A 586 17.58 -22.61 3.20
N TYR A 587 17.64 -23.30 4.33
CA TYR A 587 16.47 -23.59 5.15
C TYR A 587 16.26 -22.52 6.23
N ILE A 588 15.10 -21.86 6.20
CA ILE A 588 14.64 -20.90 7.21
C ILE A 588 13.37 -21.41 7.91
N ASN A 589 12.39 -21.84 7.11
CA ASN A 589 11.09 -22.33 7.57
C ASN A 589 10.54 -23.28 6.48
N PRO A 590 9.85 -24.39 6.84
CA PRO A 590 9.36 -25.38 5.88
C PRO A 590 8.36 -24.84 4.84
N ALA A 591 7.77 -23.66 5.06
CA ALA A 591 6.88 -23.00 4.10
C ALA A 591 7.60 -22.37 2.88
N PHE A 592 8.93 -22.19 2.93
CA PHE A 592 9.70 -21.53 1.87
C PHE A 592 10.75 -22.44 1.24
N ALA A 593 10.75 -22.52 -0.09
CA ALA A 593 11.76 -23.24 -0.87
C ALA A 593 12.87 -22.28 -1.34
N PHE A 594 13.67 -21.78 -0.39
CA PHE A 594 14.76 -20.86 -0.71
C PHE A 594 16.03 -21.56 -1.17
N VAL A 595 16.75 -20.89 -2.07
CA VAL A 595 18.14 -21.13 -2.43
C VAL A 595 18.94 -19.86 -2.17
N ALA A 596 20.22 -20.02 -1.84
CA ALA A 596 21.12 -18.94 -1.47
C ALA A 596 22.45 -19.05 -2.19
N TYR A 597 23.04 -17.91 -2.56
CA TYR A 597 24.38 -17.78 -3.11
C TYR A 597 25.11 -16.60 -2.44
N PRO A 598 26.45 -16.67 -2.29
CA PRO A 598 27.24 -15.57 -1.72
C PRO A 598 27.17 -14.32 -2.61
N ASN A 599 27.34 -13.12 -2.04
CA ASN A 599 27.18 -11.87 -2.76
C ASN A 599 28.31 -10.88 -2.46
N ARG A 600 28.94 -10.34 -3.52
CA ARG A 600 30.09 -9.41 -3.44
C ARG A 600 31.21 -9.94 -2.53
N ASP A 601 31.94 -9.05 -1.86
CA ASP A 601 33.02 -9.40 -0.95
C ASP A 601 32.53 -9.36 0.51
N SER A 602 32.53 -10.53 1.14
CA SER A 602 32.24 -10.72 2.56
C SER A 602 33.49 -10.71 3.44
N THR A 603 34.70 -10.72 2.85
CA THR A 603 35.95 -10.80 3.62
C THR A 603 36.20 -9.62 4.57
N PRO A 604 35.82 -8.35 4.27
CA PRO A 604 36.08 -7.23 5.16
C PRO A 604 35.22 -7.23 6.42
N PHE A 605 34.05 -7.89 6.40
CA PHE A 605 33.14 -7.95 7.55
C PHE A 605 33.76 -8.64 8.78
N LYS A 606 34.78 -9.48 8.56
CA LYS A 606 35.59 -10.04 9.63
C LYS A 606 36.30 -8.96 10.48
N GLN A 607 36.71 -7.86 9.84
CA GLN A 607 37.25 -6.67 10.50
C GLN A 607 36.14 -5.67 10.90
N TRP A 608 35.20 -5.37 10.00
CA TRP A 608 34.19 -4.33 10.23
C TRP A 608 33.24 -4.65 11.37
N TYR A 609 32.89 -5.92 11.59
CA TYR A 609 32.11 -6.36 12.75
C TYR A 609 32.98 -6.87 13.92
N ASN A 610 34.31 -6.69 13.86
CA ASN A 610 35.23 -7.11 14.91
C ASN A 610 35.11 -8.61 15.31
N ILE A 611 35.00 -9.52 14.33
CA ILE A 611 34.90 -10.99 14.55
C ILE A 611 36.14 -11.76 14.03
N PRO A 612 37.38 -11.43 14.47
CA PRO A 612 38.61 -12.08 14.01
C PRO A 612 38.64 -13.60 14.29
N GLU A 613 37.83 -14.08 15.24
CA GLU A 613 37.68 -15.48 15.65
C GLU A 613 36.75 -16.32 14.77
N ALA A 614 36.03 -15.69 13.83
CA ALA A 614 35.13 -16.34 12.90
C ALA A 614 35.88 -17.12 11.81
N GLU A 615 35.52 -18.39 11.63
CA GLU A 615 36.08 -19.27 10.59
C GLU A 615 35.30 -19.17 9.29
N THR A 616 34.02 -18.83 9.37
CA THR A 616 33.10 -18.67 8.23
C THR A 616 32.40 -17.32 8.34
N VAL A 617 32.44 -16.52 7.26
CA VAL A 617 31.86 -15.16 7.18
C VAL A 617 31.31 -15.00 5.76
N ILE A 618 29.98 -15.13 5.60
CA ILE A 618 29.30 -15.09 4.29
C ILE A 618 28.08 -14.18 4.35
N ARG A 619 28.06 -13.12 3.53
CA ARG A 619 26.86 -12.38 3.15
C ARG A 619 26.39 -12.86 1.76
N GLY A 620 25.09 -12.95 1.56
CA GLY A 620 24.53 -13.55 0.34
C GLY A 620 23.08 -13.21 0.07
N THR A 621 22.58 -13.70 -1.06
CA THR A 621 21.26 -13.36 -1.59
C THR A 621 20.36 -14.59 -1.62
N LEU A 622 19.09 -14.42 -1.20
CA LEU A 622 18.03 -15.43 -1.30
C LEU A 622 17.24 -15.31 -2.60
N ARG A 623 16.86 -16.46 -3.16
CA ARG A 623 15.90 -16.64 -4.26
C ARG A 623 15.04 -17.87 -3.99
N TYR A 624 13.95 -18.07 -4.75
CA TYR A 624 13.27 -19.35 -4.76
C TYR A 624 14.02 -20.37 -5.63
N GLN A 625 13.81 -21.66 -5.35
CA GLN A 625 14.27 -22.78 -6.18
C GLN A 625 13.91 -22.59 -7.68
N GLY A 626 14.78 -23.05 -8.59
CA GLY A 626 14.60 -22.90 -10.03
C GLY A 626 15.17 -21.59 -10.62
N PHE A 627 15.33 -20.53 -9.81
CA PHE A 627 15.90 -19.27 -10.27
C PHE A 627 17.37 -19.41 -10.72
N PRO A 628 18.32 -19.99 -9.93
CA PRO A 628 19.72 -20.10 -10.36
C PRO A 628 19.88 -20.92 -11.64
N GLU A 629 19.14 -22.02 -11.77
CA GLU A 629 19.16 -22.92 -12.93
C GLU A 629 18.69 -22.19 -14.20
N PHE A 630 17.61 -21.42 -14.09
CA PHE A 630 17.07 -20.63 -15.20
C PHE A 630 18.03 -19.50 -15.63
N ILE A 631 18.62 -18.77 -14.67
CA ILE A 631 19.63 -17.73 -14.97
C ILE A 631 20.88 -18.36 -15.58
N LEU A 632 21.35 -19.50 -15.09
CA LEU A 632 22.51 -20.20 -15.65
C LEU A 632 22.27 -20.63 -17.10
N ALA A 633 21.04 -21.02 -17.46
CA ALA A 633 20.67 -21.25 -18.86
C ALA A 633 20.77 -19.95 -19.69
N LEU A 634 20.19 -18.83 -19.23
CA LEU A 634 20.30 -17.54 -19.93
C LEU A 634 21.77 -17.08 -20.12
N VAL A 635 22.63 -17.31 -19.11
CA VAL A 635 24.08 -17.05 -19.20
C VAL A 635 24.74 -17.92 -20.27
N LYS A 636 24.50 -19.24 -20.26
CA LYS A 636 25.06 -20.17 -21.27
C LYS A 636 24.56 -19.91 -22.69
N LEU A 637 23.38 -19.30 -22.83
CA LEU A 637 22.78 -18.90 -24.10
C LEU A 637 23.20 -17.47 -24.53
N GLY A 638 23.98 -16.75 -23.72
CA GLY A 638 24.52 -15.42 -24.05
C GLY A 638 23.56 -14.24 -23.80
N PHE A 639 22.38 -14.46 -23.23
CA PHE A 639 21.38 -13.41 -23.04
C PHE A 639 21.76 -12.33 -22.01
N LEU A 640 22.83 -12.51 -21.24
CA LEU A 640 23.35 -11.51 -20.30
C LEU A 640 24.58 -10.75 -20.84
N ASP A 641 24.80 -10.79 -22.15
CA ASP A 641 25.85 -10.03 -22.85
C ASP A 641 25.44 -8.55 -23.05
N GLU A 642 26.40 -7.64 -22.85
CA GLU A 642 26.25 -6.18 -22.95
C GLU A 642 26.83 -5.63 -24.28
N GLU A 643 27.56 -6.45 -25.04
CA GLU A 643 28.08 -6.08 -26.34
C GLU A 643 26.95 -5.88 -27.37
N ALA A 644 27.08 -4.83 -28.18
CA ALA A 644 26.15 -4.59 -29.27
C ALA A 644 26.25 -5.70 -30.33
N LYS A 645 25.10 -6.17 -30.83
CA LYS A 645 25.04 -7.23 -31.86
C LYS A 645 24.27 -6.75 -33.08
N ASP A 646 24.78 -7.02 -34.29
CA ASP A 646 24.21 -6.51 -35.54
C ASP A 646 22.75 -6.95 -35.80
N PHE A 647 22.38 -8.16 -35.35
CA PHE A 647 21.00 -8.65 -35.43
C PHE A 647 20.02 -7.96 -34.45
N LEU A 648 20.53 -7.12 -33.54
CA LEU A 648 19.79 -6.22 -32.66
C LEU A 648 19.96 -4.75 -33.09
N ALA A 649 19.97 -4.46 -34.39
CA ALA A 649 19.86 -3.11 -34.92
C ALA A 649 18.54 -2.44 -34.48
N TYR A 650 18.54 -1.14 -34.15
CA TYR A 650 17.34 -0.46 -33.59
C TYR A 650 16.16 -0.36 -34.58
N ASP A 651 16.41 -0.47 -35.88
CA ASP A 651 15.38 -0.48 -36.93
C ASP A 651 14.87 -1.89 -37.27
N THR A 652 15.43 -2.94 -36.65
CA THR A 652 15.12 -4.35 -36.93
C THR A 652 13.63 -4.66 -36.86
N LYS A 653 13.23 -5.70 -37.59
CA LYS A 653 11.91 -6.34 -37.49
C LYS A 653 12.02 -7.79 -37.03
N ALA A 654 13.22 -8.22 -36.63
CA ALA A 654 13.46 -9.55 -36.09
C ALA A 654 12.56 -9.82 -34.89
N SER A 655 11.92 -10.99 -34.92
CA SER A 655 11.20 -11.56 -33.80
C SER A 655 12.15 -12.16 -32.77
N TRP A 656 11.66 -12.42 -31.56
CA TRP A 656 12.46 -13.09 -30.54
C TRP A 656 12.93 -14.47 -30.99
N ALA A 657 12.14 -15.22 -31.77
CA ALA A 657 12.55 -16.50 -32.34
C ALA A 657 13.79 -16.37 -33.26
N GLU A 658 13.86 -15.32 -34.07
CA GLU A 658 15.00 -15.06 -34.97
C GLU A 658 16.24 -14.58 -34.20
N VAL A 659 16.07 -13.71 -33.20
CA VAL A 659 17.16 -13.31 -32.30
C VAL A 659 17.71 -14.53 -31.56
N THR A 660 16.86 -15.36 -30.98
CA THR A 660 17.28 -16.60 -30.31
C THR A 660 18.00 -17.52 -31.28
N ALA A 661 17.54 -17.67 -32.53
CA ALA A 661 18.24 -18.49 -33.54
C ALA A 661 19.67 -18.01 -33.78
N GLN A 662 19.90 -16.70 -33.89
CA GLN A 662 21.25 -16.12 -34.03
C GLN A 662 22.09 -16.34 -32.77
N MET A 663 21.53 -16.09 -31.58
CA MET A 663 22.23 -16.28 -30.29
C MET A 663 22.68 -17.73 -30.06
N VAL A 664 21.83 -18.70 -30.41
CA VAL A 664 22.10 -20.12 -30.14
C VAL A 664 22.72 -20.86 -31.33
N GLY A 665 22.79 -20.25 -32.51
CA GLY A 665 23.27 -20.90 -33.74
C GLY A 665 22.31 -21.98 -34.26
N ALA A 666 21.00 -21.76 -34.15
CA ALA A 666 20.00 -22.71 -34.62
C ALA A 666 19.91 -22.75 -36.16
N ALA A 667 19.48 -23.89 -36.71
CA ALA A 667 19.29 -24.07 -38.15
C ALA A 667 18.15 -23.20 -38.72
N SER A 668 17.14 -22.88 -37.90
CA SER A 668 16.07 -21.95 -38.24
C SER A 668 15.46 -21.34 -36.96
N ALA A 669 14.54 -20.38 -37.14
CA ALA A 669 13.71 -19.84 -36.06
C ALA A 669 12.51 -20.74 -35.68
N SER A 670 12.47 -22.00 -36.12
CA SER A 670 11.45 -22.97 -35.69
C SER A 670 11.68 -23.37 -34.22
N GLU A 671 10.62 -23.47 -33.43
CA GLU A 671 10.74 -23.80 -32.00
C GLU A 671 11.48 -25.13 -31.77
N SER A 672 11.32 -26.12 -32.65
CA SER A 672 12.06 -27.38 -32.61
C SER A 672 13.57 -27.20 -32.80
N ASP A 673 14.01 -26.35 -33.73
CA ASP A 673 15.43 -26.11 -33.99
C ASP A 673 16.06 -25.25 -32.89
N LEU A 674 15.31 -24.28 -32.36
CA LEU A 674 15.71 -23.49 -31.20
C LEU A 674 15.95 -24.38 -29.98
N ILE A 675 15.00 -25.26 -29.64
CA ILE A 675 15.12 -26.21 -28.53
C ILE A 675 16.30 -27.17 -28.76
N ALA A 676 16.48 -27.69 -29.98
CA ALA A 676 17.59 -28.58 -30.31
C ALA A 676 18.94 -27.88 -30.09
N ALA A 677 19.11 -26.64 -30.57
CA ALA A 677 20.34 -25.87 -30.39
C ALA A 677 20.58 -25.51 -28.90
N ILE A 678 19.54 -25.11 -28.16
CA ILE A 678 19.63 -24.83 -26.71
C ILE A 678 20.15 -26.05 -25.94
N LYS A 679 19.66 -27.26 -26.25
CA LYS A 679 20.13 -28.52 -25.65
C LYS A 679 21.60 -28.84 -25.92
N THR A 680 22.24 -28.25 -26.93
CA THR A 680 23.69 -28.40 -27.14
C THR A 680 24.54 -27.44 -26.30
N LYS A 681 23.95 -26.33 -25.82
CA LYS A 681 24.63 -25.27 -25.05
C LYS A 681 24.35 -25.35 -23.56
N VAL A 682 23.18 -25.85 -23.17
CA VAL A 682 22.74 -25.96 -21.77
C VAL A 682 22.73 -27.42 -21.34
N SER A 683 23.53 -27.73 -20.32
CA SER A 683 23.47 -29.00 -19.59
C SER A 683 22.41 -28.92 -18.51
N PHE A 684 21.51 -29.89 -18.46
CA PHE A 684 20.42 -29.97 -17.48
C PHE A 684 20.68 -31.07 -16.44
N SER A 685 20.30 -30.84 -15.18
CA SER A 685 20.44 -31.85 -14.11
C SER A 685 19.44 -33.01 -14.23
N SER A 686 18.28 -32.76 -14.83
CA SER A 686 17.17 -33.70 -14.97
C SER A 686 16.24 -33.32 -16.13
N ALA A 687 15.41 -34.27 -16.57
CA ALA A 687 14.37 -34.01 -17.57
C ALA A 687 13.32 -32.98 -17.10
N GLN A 688 13.06 -32.91 -15.77
CA GLN A 688 12.13 -31.95 -15.19
C GLN A 688 12.69 -30.52 -15.21
N GLU A 689 14.00 -30.37 -14.97
CA GLU A 689 14.70 -29.08 -15.12
C GLU A 689 14.70 -28.62 -16.59
N GLU A 690 14.99 -29.53 -17.53
CA GLU A 690 14.90 -29.27 -18.97
C GLU A 690 13.51 -28.75 -19.36
N GLU A 691 12.44 -29.47 -19.00
CA GLU A 691 11.07 -29.06 -19.30
C GLU A 691 10.74 -27.69 -18.69
N THR A 692 11.16 -27.45 -17.45
CA THR A 692 10.89 -26.20 -16.72
C THR A 692 11.58 -25.01 -17.37
N ILE A 693 12.87 -25.15 -17.73
CA ILE A 693 13.63 -24.09 -18.40
C ILE A 693 13.08 -23.82 -19.80
N ILE A 694 12.85 -24.86 -20.62
CA ILE A 694 12.27 -24.68 -21.97
C ILE A 694 10.87 -24.04 -21.90
N ARG A 695 10.04 -24.40 -20.92
CA ARG A 695 8.75 -23.75 -20.68
C ARG A 695 8.89 -22.27 -20.29
N GLY A 696 9.87 -21.93 -19.45
CA GLY A 696 10.11 -20.55 -19.05
C GLY A 696 10.68 -19.68 -20.18
N LEU A 697 11.58 -20.20 -21.02
CA LEU A 697 12.06 -19.49 -22.22
C LEU A 697 10.91 -19.21 -23.19
N ARG A 698 9.97 -20.15 -23.35
CA ARG A 698 8.73 -19.95 -24.13
C ARG A 698 7.82 -18.88 -23.50
N TRP A 699 7.66 -18.87 -22.18
CA TRP A 699 6.85 -17.87 -21.46
C TRP A 699 7.44 -16.45 -21.56
N LEU A 700 8.78 -16.33 -21.61
CA LEU A 700 9.51 -15.11 -21.93
C LEU A 700 9.43 -14.70 -23.41
N ASP A 701 8.58 -15.33 -24.22
CA ASP A 701 8.43 -15.11 -25.66
C ASP A 701 9.71 -15.32 -26.51
N LEU A 702 10.75 -15.97 -25.97
CA LEU A 702 12.03 -16.17 -26.69
C LEU A 702 11.90 -17.08 -27.93
N PHE A 703 10.78 -17.78 -28.08
CA PHE A 703 10.41 -18.59 -29.26
C PHE A 703 9.28 -17.95 -30.09
N ASN A 704 8.85 -16.73 -29.77
CA ASN A 704 7.75 -16.05 -30.45
C ASN A 704 8.23 -15.45 -31.78
N SER A 705 7.54 -15.80 -32.87
CA SER A 705 7.82 -15.38 -34.24
C SER A 705 6.86 -14.31 -34.79
N LYS A 706 5.93 -13.80 -33.97
CA LYS A 706 4.86 -12.88 -34.41
C LYS A 706 5.15 -11.41 -34.11
N ALA A 707 5.79 -11.13 -32.98
CA ALA A 707 6.08 -9.76 -32.53
C ALA A 707 7.58 -9.47 -32.69
N PRO A 708 7.97 -8.27 -33.16
CA PRO A 708 9.37 -7.85 -33.19
C PRO A 708 9.91 -7.66 -31.76
N VAL A 709 11.21 -7.92 -31.58
CA VAL A 709 11.89 -7.66 -30.29
C VAL A 709 11.92 -6.16 -29.96
N THR A 710 11.79 -5.82 -28.67
CA THR A 710 12.10 -4.47 -28.20
C THR A 710 13.60 -4.36 -27.97
N VAL A 711 14.32 -3.78 -28.93
CA VAL A 711 15.76 -3.53 -28.83
C VAL A 711 16.03 -2.42 -27.82
N ARG A 712 16.94 -2.67 -26.87
CA ARG A 712 17.55 -1.66 -26.00
C ARG A 712 19.06 -1.88 -25.89
N GLY A 713 19.77 -0.89 -25.38
CA GLY A 713 21.22 -0.99 -25.16
C GLY A 713 21.69 -0.11 -24.01
N THR A 714 23.01 -0.02 -23.85
CA THR A 714 23.61 0.97 -22.95
C THR A 714 23.35 2.38 -23.46
N ALA A 715 23.41 3.40 -22.59
CA ALA A 715 23.19 4.79 -22.98
C ALA A 715 24.08 5.24 -24.17
N ALA A 716 25.29 4.70 -24.29
CA ALA A 716 26.18 4.95 -25.43
C ALA A 716 25.68 4.28 -26.73
N GLN A 717 25.15 3.06 -26.64
CA GLN A 717 24.55 2.33 -27.76
C GLN A 717 23.24 2.99 -28.24
N GLU A 718 22.38 3.43 -27.31
CA GLU A 718 21.15 4.17 -27.62
C GLU A 718 21.43 5.55 -28.23
N ALA A 719 22.48 6.25 -27.77
CA ALA A 719 22.92 7.50 -28.37
C ALA A 719 23.47 7.31 -29.80
N ALA A 720 24.20 6.21 -30.04
CA ALA A 720 24.73 5.87 -31.36
C ALA A 720 23.63 5.43 -32.36
N LYS A 721 22.50 4.89 -31.87
CA LYS A 721 21.35 4.42 -32.68
C LYS A 721 21.72 3.38 -33.76
N VAL A 722 22.79 2.62 -33.55
CA VAL A 722 23.19 1.52 -34.45
C VAL A 722 22.51 0.23 -34.00
N SER A 723 23.02 -0.39 -32.93
CA SER A 723 22.50 -1.64 -32.38
C SER A 723 22.47 -1.63 -30.86
N GLY A 724 21.47 -2.32 -30.29
CA GLY A 724 21.40 -2.66 -28.87
C GLY A 724 22.13 -3.96 -28.54
N ASN A 725 21.93 -4.46 -27.32
CA ASN A 725 22.56 -5.68 -26.81
C ASN A 725 21.54 -6.70 -26.24
N PRO A 726 21.91 -7.98 -26.09
CA PRO A 726 21.02 -9.01 -25.58
C PRO A 726 20.48 -8.75 -24.16
N LEU A 727 21.32 -8.29 -23.22
CA LEU A 727 20.93 -8.05 -21.84
C LEU A 727 19.82 -7.00 -21.73
N ASP A 728 20.04 -5.83 -22.32
CA ASP A 728 19.12 -4.69 -22.20
C ASP A 728 17.81 -4.94 -22.98
N SER A 729 17.89 -5.68 -24.10
CA SER A 729 16.70 -6.11 -24.84
C SER A 729 15.89 -7.19 -24.09
N LEU A 730 16.56 -8.12 -23.38
CA LEU A 730 15.90 -9.06 -22.48
C LEU A 730 15.27 -8.33 -21.28
N CYS A 731 15.94 -7.33 -20.71
CA CYS A 731 15.41 -6.50 -19.62
C CYS A 731 14.07 -5.86 -20.00
N ALA A 732 13.92 -5.38 -21.24
CA ALA A 732 12.67 -4.82 -21.74
C ALA A 732 11.49 -5.84 -21.69
N THR A 733 11.77 -7.11 -21.99
CA THR A 733 10.76 -8.19 -21.96
C THR A 733 10.48 -8.67 -20.53
N LEU A 734 11.51 -8.67 -19.67
CA LEU A 734 11.40 -9.04 -18.26
C LEU A 734 10.66 -7.99 -17.42
N GLU A 735 10.81 -6.71 -17.72
CA GLU A 735 10.10 -5.62 -17.04
C GLU A 735 8.58 -5.68 -17.24
N ASP A 736 8.14 -6.03 -18.46
CA ASP A 736 6.73 -6.22 -18.79
C ASP A 736 6.17 -7.50 -18.12
N LYS A 737 6.83 -8.64 -18.36
CA LYS A 737 6.31 -9.95 -17.93
C LYS A 737 6.43 -10.23 -16.43
N CYS A 738 7.44 -9.65 -15.77
CA CYS A 738 7.69 -9.86 -14.34
C CYS A 738 7.43 -8.58 -13.52
N ALA A 739 6.51 -7.73 -13.96
CA ALA A 739 5.90 -6.71 -13.12
C ALA A 739 5.02 -7.34 -12.03
N TYR A 740 4.73 -6.58 -10.96
CA TYR A 740 3.67 -6.92 -10.01
C TYR A 740 2.31 -6.49 -10.58
N ALA A 741 1.34 -7.40 -10.55
CA ALA A 741 -0.04 -7.11 -10.94
C ALA A 741 -0.80 -6.39 -9.80
N PRO A 742 -1.91 -5.68 -10.10
CA PRO A 742 -2.76 -5.07 -9.07
C PRO A 742 -3.24 -6.12 -8.04
N GLY A 743 -3.10 -5.81 -6.75
CA GLY A 743 -3.46 -6.71 -5.65
C GLY A 743 -2.34 -7.66 -5.20
N GLU A 744 -1.26 -7.81 -5.98
CA GLU A 744 -0.08 -8.56 -5.55
C GLU A 744 0.76 -7.79 -4.52
N ARG A 745 1.64 -8.51 -3.84
CA ARG A 745 2.57 -7.96 -2.85
C ARG A 745 3.95 -8.61 -2.95
N ASP A 746 4.98 -7.83 -2.63
CA ASP A 746 6.33 -8.33 -2.41
C ASP A 746 6.49 -8.87 -0.98
N MET A 747 7.66 -9.47 -0.74
CA MET A 747 8.08 -10.04 0.52
C MET A 747 9.58 -9.79 0.67
N VAL A 748 10.01 -9.42 1.87
CA VAL A 748 11.43 -9.43 2.26
C VAL A 748 11.66 -10.52 3.29
N MET A 749 12.65 -11.36 3.00
CA MET A 749 13.25 -12.29 3.95
C MET A 749 14.69 -11.86 4.21
N LEU A 750 15.04 -11.63 5.47
CA LEU A 750 16.42 -11.41 5.92
C LEU A 750 16.66 -12.31 7.14
N GLN A 751 17.71 -13.13 7.08
CA GLN A 751 18.15 -13.91 8.24
C GLN A 751 19.67 -13.82 8.43
N HIS A 752 20.07 -13.50 9.65
CA HIS A 752 21.39 -13.81 10.18
C HIS A 752 21.37 -15.16 10.90
N LYS A 753 22.46 -15.93 10.76
CA LYS A 753 22.72 -17.14 11.53
C LYS A 753 24.14 -17.05 12.09
N PHE A 754 24.27 -17.20 13.40
CA PHE A 754 25.52 -17.19 14.14
C PHE A 754 25.75 -18.55 14.77
N GLU A 755 26.89 -19.17 14.51
CA GLU A 755 27.38 -20.30 15.31
C GLU A 755 28.29 -19.74 16.39
N ILE A 756 27.94 -19.96 17.66
CA ILE A 756 28.53 -19.30 18.82
C ILE A 756 29.25 -20.34 19.68
N GLU A 757 30.45 -20.02 20.13
CA GLU A 757 31.12 -20.68 21.26
C GLU A 757 30.99 -19.75 22.46
N THR A 758 30.19 -20.12 23.46
CA THR A 758 29.95 -19.29 24.66
C THR A 758 31.14 -19.32 25.63
N ALA A 759 31.17 -18.42 26.62
CA ALA A 759 32.27 -18.31 27.59
C ALA A 759 32.56 -19.60 28.40
N ASN A 760 31.60 -20.54 28.50
CA ASN A 760 31.77 -21.82 29.18
C ASN A 760 32.18 -22.99 28.23
N GLY A 761 32.30 -22.73 26.92
CA GLY A 761 32.59 -23.72 25.88
C GLY A 761 31.36 -24.42 25.27
N GLU A 762 30.13 -24.05 25.65
CA GLU A 762 28.91 -24.55 25.02
C GLU A 762 28.73 -23.94 23.62
N HIS A 763 28.46 -24.79 22.62
CA HIS A 763 28.13 -24.36 21.26
C HIS A 763 26.63 -24.10 21.11
N LYS A 764 26.27 -22.96 20.53
CA LYS A 764 24.88 -22.56 20.27
C LYS A 764 24.71 -21.98 18.88
N THR A 765 23.53 -22.21 18.30
CA THR A 765 23.11 -21.51 17.09
C THR A 765 22.17 -20.37 17.47
N LEU A 766 22.48 -19.13 17.09
CA LEU A 766 21.55 -18.00 17.17
C LEU A 766 21.07 -17.65 15.75
N THR A 767 19.78 -17.37 15.60
CA THR A 767 19.20 -16.79 14.38
C THR A 767 18.58 -15.44 14.71
N SER A 768 18.67 -14.49 13.78
CA SER A 768 17.98 -13.20 13.85
C SER A 768 17.27 -13.00 12.51
N THR A 769 15.93 -12.94 12.53
CA THR A 769 15.10 -13.13 11.30
C THR A 769 14.02 -12.07 11.14
N LEU A 770 13.93 -11.48 9.95
CA LEU A 770 12.85 -10.62 9.49
C LEU A 770 12.11 -11.28 8.33
N LEU A 771 10.80 -11.41 8.46
CA LEU A 771 9.86 -11.71 7.38
C LEU A 771 8.85 -10.57 7.34
N ASP A 772 8.80 -9.85 6.23
CA ASP A 772 7.89 -8.73 6.02
C ASP A 772 7.22 -8.83 4.65
N TYR A 773 5.99 -8.31 4.54
CA TYR A 773 5.19 -8.34 3.32
C TYR A 773 4.74 -6.93 2.94
N GLY A 774 4.69 -6.67 1.62
CA GLY A 774 4.10 -5.45 1.08
C GLY A 774 2.59 -5.38 1.33
N ILE A 775 2.06 -4.16 1.31
CA ILE A 775 0.63 -3.91 1.39
C ILE A 775 0.08 -3.89 -0.05
N PRO A 776 -0.88 -4.76 -0.41
CA PRO A 776 -1.57 -4.68 -1.70
C PRO A 776 -2.12 -3.27 -1.97
N HIS A 777 -1.85 -2.73 -3.15
CA HIS A 777 -2.18 -1.34 -3.55
C HIS A 777 -1.55 -0.24 -2.66
N GLY A 778 -0.54 -0.57 -1.86
CA GLY A 778 0.17 0.36 -0.97
C GLY A 778 1.68 0.18 -1.01
N THR A 779 2.34 0.52 0.10
CA THR A 779 3.80 0.46 0.21
C THR A 779 4.32 -0.97 0.18
N SER A 780 5.29 -1.23 -0.70
CA SER A 780 6.00 -2.51 -0.78
C SER A 780 6.94 -2.72 0.41
N SER A 781 7.18 -3.98 0.78
CA SER A 781 8.13 -4.34 1.84
C SER A 781 9.52 -3.78 1.54
N MET A 782 10.00 -3.95 0.30
CA MET A 782 11.29 -3.42 -0.15
C MET A 782 11.37 -1.90 -0.04
N SER A 783 10.34 -1.16 -0.44
CA SER A 783 10.36 0.31 -0.34
C SER A 783 10.34 0.79 1.11
N LYS A 784 9.52 0.17 1.97
CA LYS A 784 9.46 0.46 3.41
C LYS A 784 10.79 0.22 4.09
N LEU A 785 11.38 -0.97 3.90
CA LEU A 785 12.59 -1.41 4.58
C LEU A 785 13.87 -0.76 4.07
N VAL A 786 13.85 -0.07 2.92
CA VAL A 786 14.97 0.78 2.46
C VAL A 786 14.74 2.25 2.83
N GLY A 787 13.53 2.78 2.61
CA GLY A 787 13.24 4.20 2.82
C GLY A 787 13.19 4.60 4.29
N LEU A 788 12.68 3.73 5.18
CA LEU A 788 12.47 4.08 6.58
C LEU A 788 13.77 4.12 7.42
N PRO A 789 14.72 3.16 7.31
CA PRO A 789 16.04 3.28 7.96
C PRO A 789 16.79 4.53 7.53
N CYS A 790 16.73 4.87 6.24
CA CYS A 790 17.31 6.09 5.70
C CYS A 790 16.69 7.35 6.33
N ALA A 791 15.36 7.39 6.45
CA ALA A 791 14.63 8.53 7.01
C ALA A 791 14.85 8.70 8.52
N VAL A 792 14.88 7.60 9.28
CA VAL A 792 15.24 7.58 10.71
C VAL A 792 16.67 8.09 10.91
N SER A 793 17.64 7.60 10.13
CA SER A 793 19.03 8.06 10.20
C SER A 793 19.17 9.54 9.83
N THR A 794 18.40 10.02 8.85
CA THR A 794 18.36 11.44 8.46
C THR A 794 17.79 12.30 9.59
N ARG A 795 16.69 11.88 10.23
CA ARG A 795 16.11 12.58 11.38
C ARG A 795 17.10 12.69 12.54
N LEU A 796 17.70 11.57 12.96
CA LEU A 796 18.64 11.55 14.08
C LEU A 796 19.90 12.40 13.80
N MET A 797 20.36 12.46 12.54
CA MET A 797 21.41 13.39 12.11
C MET A 797 20.97 14.86 12.24
N LEU A 798 19.76 15.21 11.80
CA LEU A 798 19.21 16.57 11.89
C LEU A 798 18.94 17.02 13.33
N GLU A 799 18.61 16.08 14.22
CA GLU A 799 18.44 16.28 15.66
C GLU A 799 19.78 16.38 16.43
N GLY A 800 20.91 16.13 15.76
CA GLY A 800 22.24 16.27 16.34
C GLY A 800 22.70 15.05 17.16
N HIS A 801 22.21 13.84 16.86
CA HIS A 801 22.60 12.63 17.59
C HIS A 801 24.13 12.40 17.46
N PRO A 802 24.91 12.32 18.55
CA PRO A 802 26.37 12.37 18.50
C PRO A 802 27.06 11.31 17.61
N ALA A 803 26.44 10.13 17.44
CA ALA A 803 26.96 9.08 16.57
C ALA A 803 26.72 9.34 15.07
N LEU A 804 25.77 10.21 14.71
CA LEU A 804 25.36 10.52 13.34
C LEU A 804 25.74 11.94 12.90
N THR A 805 26.53 12.64 13.71
CA THR A 805 27.14 13.94 13.38
C THR A 805 28.67 13.88 13.40
N GLN A 806 29.26 12.69 13.30
CA GLN A 806 30.70 12.52 13.21
C GLN A 806 31.17 12.86 11.79
N VAL A 807 32.14 13.77 11.66
CA VAL A 807 32.69 14.20 10.37
C VAL A 807 33.44 13.04 9.70
N GLY A 808 33.12 12.77 8.43
CA GLY A 808 33.73 11.69 7.66
C GLY A 808 32.71 10.79 6.95
N ILE A 809 33.22 9.69 6.39
CA ILE A 809 32.42 8.61 5.82
C ILE A 809 31.95 7.68 6.94
N LEU A 810 30.63 7.60 7.16
CA LEU A 810 30.01 6.72 8.14
C LEU A 810 29.26 5.56 7.46
N ALA A 811 29.20 4.44 8.18
CA ALA A 811 28.40 3.25 7.90
C ALA A 811 28.01 2.62 9.26
N PRO A 812 26.88 1.89 9.36
CA PRO A 812 26.37 1.34 10.62
C PRO A 812 27.14 0.06 11.06
N TYR A 813 28.42 0.21 11.38
CA TYR A 813 29.30 -0.91 11.79
C TYR A 813 29.62 -0.93 13.29
N SER A 814 29.15 0.06 14.06
CA SER A 814 29.37 0.13 15.51
C SER A 814 28.06 0.28 16.29
N LYS A 815 28.05 -0.19 17.53
CA LYS A 815 26.89 -0.18 18.42
C LYS A 815 26.31 1.23 18.60
N GLU A 816 27.17 2.24 18.69
CA GLU A 816 26.83 3.65 18.90
C GLU A 816 26.03 4.23 17.72
N ILE A 817 26.28 3.75 16.50
CA ILE A 817 25.53 4.12 15.30
C ILE A 817 24.27 3.23 15.16
N CYS A 818 24.41 1.93 15.42
CA CYS A 818 23.35 0.95 15.18
C CYS A 818 22.16 1.08 16.15
N ASP A 819 22.41 1.15 17.46
CA ASP A 819 21.37 1.18 18.49
C ASP A 819 20.36 2.33 18.33
N PRO A 820 20.75 3.61 18.18
CA PRO A 820 19.77 4.70 18.06
C PRO A 820 18.88 4.54 16.83
N ILE A 821 19.42 4.06 15.70
CA ILE A 821 18.61 3.82 14.49
C ILE A 821 17.67 2.63 14.70
N ARG A 822 18.20 1.52 15.24
CA ARG A 822 17.44 0.27 15.51
C ARG A 822 16.27 0.52 16.45
N LEU A 823 16.50 1.21 17.56
CA LEU A 823 15.47 1.48 18.59
C LEU A 823 14.35 2.39 18.08
N GLU A 824 14.62 3.30 17.13
CA GLU A 824 13.56 4.07 16.47
C GLU A 824 12.81 3.24 15.41
N LEU A 825 13.50 2.35 14.68
CA LEU A 825 12.86 1.43 13.72
C LEU A 825 11.95 0.40 14.41
N GLU A 826 12.29 -0.05 15.62
CA GLU A 826 11.43 -0.90 16.45
C GLU A 826 10.10 -0.20 16.79
N LYS A 827 10.08 1.12 17.00
CA LYS A 827 8.83 1.89 17.21
C LYS A 827 7.96 1.97 15.95
N GLU A 828 8.58 1.94 14.77
CA GLU A 828 7.88 1.83 13.49
C GLU A 828 7.49 0.37 13.14
N GLY A 829 7.74 -0.59 14.04
CA GLY A 829 7.40 -2.00 13.87
C GLY A 829 8.36 -2.80 13.00
N ILE A 830 9.57 -2.28 12.73
CA ILE A 830 10.62 -2.98 11.97
C ILE A 830 11.63 -3.59 12.94
N ALA A 831 11.60 -4.92 13.09
CA ALA A 831 12.56 -5.64 13.90
C ALA A 831 12.88 -7.04 13.35
N LEU A 832 14.11 -7.51 13.61
CA LEU A 832 14.45 -8.93 13.45
C LEU A 832 14.19 -9.66 14.76
N VAL A 833 13.62 -10.86 14.68
CA VAL A 833 13.33 -11.70 15.84
C VAL A 833 14.50 -12.65 16.08
N GLU A 834 15.11 -12.54 17.25
CA GLU A 834 16.21 -13.40 17.69
C GLU A 834 15.71 -14.70 18.36
N ARG A 835 16.31 -15.84 17.98
CA ARG A 835 16.02 -17.17 18.55
C ARG A 835 17.25 -18.06 18.52
N TYR A 836 17.52 -18.71 19.66
CA TYR A 836 18.38 -19.90 19.67
C TYR A 836 17.65 -21.09 19.03
N VAL A 837 18.35 -21.90 18.25
CA VAL A 837 17.80 -23.04 17.47
C VAL A 837 18.62 -24.32 17.62
#